data_AF-A0A4S2H6Q8-F1
#
_entry.id   AF-A0A4S2H6Q8-F1
#
_cell.length_a   1.000
_cell.length_b   1.000
_cell.length_c   1.000
_cell.angle_alpha   90.00
_cell.angle_beta   90.00
_cell.angle_gamma   90.00
#
_symmetry.space_group_name_H-M   'P 1'
#
loop_
_entity.id
_entity.type
_entity.pdbx_description
1 polymer ?
#
loop_
_entity_poly.entity_id
_entity_poly.type
_entity_poly.pdbx_seq_one_letter_code
_entity_poly.pdbx_strand_id
1 'polypeptide(L)'
;MNRKKIAKAGAITGILLGISYVVLNFIAKLKKQNEMLDEDLQKNRYENAGEAAVKRNPGIYERKVKCVLDRGLSFFGLIFLSPFYAILSLAIYIDDPGPIFFKQKRVGKNKEYFMIHKFRSMKMSTPQDIPTHMLKEPEQYITHVGKFLRKYSLDELPQIWDIFVGNMSIIGPRPALWNQYDLVAERDKYGANDVKPGLTGWAQINGRDELEIDIKAKFDGEYVQKESFWFDVRCFLGTLVSVARHKGVVEGNKGDIHKNTIPVVEPGFRKPVNIDFSQHKKVLITGSNSYIGDYFKAYAQKRYNENFSIETIDMVDGSWRKKDFSSYDIVFHVAGLAHADVGKVDEATKKKYYEVNKDLAIATAEKAKNAGVGQFVFMSSMIVYGESAKYGKRKEITKYTKPNPTSFYGDSKWQADEGVRKLEDDKFAVLVLRPPMIYGKGSKGNYPILAKLAKKLPVFPEIDNERSMLYIDNLCEFLCLVMLVGKGGIFFPQNDRYTKTSDMVKQISDVSGKRLIKIPFLNPFVWVGAKIPGKIGGLVNKAFGNMIYAQEMSVYPGIEYRIVGVEDSIAYTEEKKTLNVKRGYLKEKPRALMLASVASMIDQFNMDNIQILLEIGYDVDVVANFVDGGTITTERVEDLKRKLETLGVSVYHVPIPRKISHIEEIVDAYKQVKKLCNERKYKMIHCHSPIGGVIARFAARKARHYGTKVIYTAHGFHFYKGAPIKNWLIFYPIEKICSKWTDVLISINNEDYKLAKERFYAKKVTYVPGVGIDTKKFRSNLIDIEAKRAELGVGTNDIMVLSVGELSQGKNHEIVIKALKKLNNPQMKYFICGKGELESYLIGLIKEFNLESQVKLLGYRTDVSELCQSADLFVFPSHQEGLPVALMEAIACQIPVICSNILGNRELVKSKGCLFDDNNVDSLVECLKRVGVTRKSINKMMKVSVKQNYENIRLFDLKGVSESMTTYYEWREVEHLKIQQKFKREIGISSDTIILLSVGELNVNKNHSIVIKALAKLKNNKIHYCIVGQGELCDDLKILSQKLGVEKHVHLLGYRDDVAELLRKVDVYVLPSIREGLNVSLMEAMASGLPCIVSDIRGNQDLIKEGRGGYRVKLQDEQGFCNAIRRYIKEENLNMGKYNLSIINKFSKRNVYLQMKNLYLEER
;
A
#
# COMPACT_ATOMS: atom_id res chain seq x y z
N MET A 1 -48.70 -10.11 -37.82
CA MET A 1 -47.41 -9.64 -38.39
C MET A 1 -47.36 -8.12 -38.33
N ASN A 2 -46.31 -7.53 -37.74
CA ASN A 2 -46.42 -6.28 -36.97
C ASN A 2 -46.03 -5.02 -37.77
N ARG A 3 -47.02 -4.18 -38.16
CA ARG A 3 -46.86 -2.88 -38.83
C ARG A 3 -45.90 -1.91 -38.09
N LYS A 4 -45.68 -2.11 -36.77
CA LYS A 4 -44.75 -1.31 -35.97
C LYS A 4 -43.26 -1.54 -36.30
N LYS A 5 -42.87 -2.67 -36.92
CA LYS A 5 -41.48 -2.90 -37.36
C LYS A 5 -41.15 -2.17 -38.67
N ILE A 6 -42.12 -2.02 -39.57
CA ILE A 6 -41.93 -1.36 -40.87
C ILE A 6 -41.86 0.17 -40.72
N ALA A 7 -42.66 0.76 -39.82
CA ALA A 7 -42.59 2.20 -39.52
C ALA A 7 -41.28 2.62 -38.81
N LYS A 8 -40.74 1.77 -37.93
CA LYS A 8 -39.42 2.01 -37.29
C LYS A 8 -38.26 1.86 -38.27
N ALA A 9 -38.34 0.91 -39.20
CA ALA A 9 -37.34 0.77 -40.26
C ALA A 9 -37.36 1.98 -41.20
N GLY A 10 -38.54 2.44 -41.64
CA GLY A 10 -38.68 3.62 -42.50
C GLY A 10 -38.18 4.93 -41.86
N ALA A 11 -38.42 5.13 -40.56
CA ALA A 11 -37.93 6.31 -39.83
C ALA A 11 -36.40 6.31 -39.66
N ILE A 12 -35.78 5.14 -39.41
CA ILE A 12 -34.33 5.01 -39.28
C ILE A 12 -33.65 5.20 -40.65
N THR A 13 -34.23 4.65 -41.72
CA THR A 13 -33.73 4.84 -43.09
C THR A 13 -33.88 6.29 -43.55
N GLY A 14 -34.98 6.97 -43.21
CA GLY A 14 -35.17 8.40 -43.49
C GLY A 14 -34.19 9.32 -42.76
N ILE A 15 -33.88 9.02 -41.48
CA ILE A 15 -32.86 9.75 -40.71
C ILE A 15 -31.46 9.50 -41.28
N LEU A 16 -31.13 8.26 -41.65
CA LEU A 16 -29.85 7.91 -42.28
C LEU A 16 -29.67 8.57 -43.66
N LEU A 17 -30.72 8.64 -44.47
CA LEU A 17 -30.70 9.33 -45.76
C LEU A 17 -30.61 10.85 -45.62
N GLY A 18 -31.30 11.44 -44.64
CA GLY A 18 -31.18 12.88 -44.33
C GLY A 18 -29.79 13.27 -43.82
N ILE A 19 -29.20 12.45 -42.93
CA ILE A 19 -27.82 12.63 -42.46
C ILE A 19 -26.84 12.47 -43.64
N SER A 20 -27.05 11.46 -44.50
CA SER A 20 -26.19 11.25 -45.68
C SER A 20 -26.28 12.41 -46.67
N TYR A 21 -27.46 13.01 -46.87
CA TYR A 21 -27.63 14.18 -47.73
C TYR A 21 -26.94 15.44 -47.17
N VAL A 22 -27.07 15.71 -45.87
CA VAL A 22 -26.38 16.83 -45.19
C VAL A 22 -24.87 16.64 -45.25
N VAL A 23 -24.40 15.41 -45.05
CA VAL A 23 -22.98 15.04 -45.17
C VAL A 23 -22.49 15.19 -46.61
N LEU A 24 -23.22 14.72 -47.61
CA LEU A 24 -22.84 14.86 -49.02
C LEU A 24 -22.81 16.33 -49.46
N ASN A 25 -23.73 17.16 -48.99
CA ASN A 25 -23.71 18.60 -49.25
C ASN A 25 -22.53 19.30 -48.53
N PHE A 26 -22.23 18.88 -47.30
CA PHE A 26 -21.07 19.36 -46.54
C PHE A 26 -19.75 18.99 -47.23
N ILE A 27 -19.63 17.74 -47.68
CA ILE A 27 -18.53 17.19 -48.48
C ILE A 27 -18.38 17.95 -49.81
N ALA A 28 -19.47 18.20 -50.53
CA ALA A 28 -19.47 18.95 -51.78
C ALA A 28 -19.02 20.41 -51.58
N LYS A 29 -19.43 21.05 -50.47
CA LYS A 29 -19.03 22.41 -50.10
C LYS A 29 -17.54 22.48 -49.75
N LEU A 30 -17.01 21.50 -49.03
CA LEU A 30 -15.57 21.38 -48.75
C LEU A 30 -14.75 21.08 -50.01
N LYS A 31 -15.26 20.23 -50.91
CA LYS A 31 -14.60 19.90 -52.18
C LYS A 31 -14.47 21.12 -53.11
N LYS A 32 -15.57 21.87 -53.31
CA LYS A 32 -15.58 23.10 -54.10
C LYS A 32 -14.63 24.18 -53.54
N GLN A 33 -14.49 24.22 -52.21
CA GLN A 33 -13.56 25.12 -51.52
C GLN A 33 -12.10 24.65 -51.57
N ASN A 34 -11.83 23.42 -51.98
CA ASN A 34 -10.48 22.85 -52.14
C ASN A 34 -9.99 23.02 -53.58
N GLU A 35 -10.88 22.82 -54.57
CA GLU A 35 -10.59 23.05 -56.00
C GLU A 35 -10.17 24.51 -56.28
N MET A 36 -10.74 25.49 -55.59
CA MET A 36 -10.32 26.92 -55.69
C MET A 36 -8.97 27.23 -55.03
N LEU A 37 -8.42 26.34 -54.19
CA LEU A 37 -7.17 26.56 -53.44
C LEU A 37 -5.95 25.84 -54.07
N ASP A 38 -6.18 24.81 -54.87
CA ASP A 38 -5.10 24.07 -55.54
C ASP A 38 -4.36 24.93 -56.58
N GLU A 39 -4.99 25.98 -57.13
CA GLU A 39 -4.34 26.95 -58.04
C GLU A 39 -3.27 27.83 -57.34
N ASP A 40 -3.44 28.15 -56.05
CA ASP A 40 -2.47 28.97 -55.27
C ASP A 40 -1.33 28.13 -54.67
N LEU A 41 -1.55 26.83 -54.42
CA LEU A 41 -0.59 25.93 -53.78
C LEU A 41 0.44 25.34 -54.77
N GLN A 42 0.11 25.26 -56.06
CA GLN A 42 1.00 24.72 -57.10
C GLN A 42 2.30 25.52 -57.30
N LYS A 43 2.41 26.75 -56.75
CA LYS A 43 3.57 27.65 -56.97
C LYS A 43 4.64 27.67 -55.88
N ASN A 44 4.55 26.88 -54.81
CA ASN A 44 5.53 26.97 -53.71
C ASN A 44 5.97 25.59 -53.22
N ARG A 45 7.11 25.08 -53.69
CA ARG A 45 7.84 23.97 -53.04
C ARG A 45 8.80 24.56 -52.00
N TYR A 46 9.08 23.84 -50.91
CA TYR A 46 10.04 24.29 -49.89
C TYR A 46 11.45 24.45 -50.52
N GLU A 47 11.99 25.67 -50.57
CA GLU A 47 13.17 26.04 -51.39
C GLU A 47 14.53 25.53 -50.89
N ASN A 48 14.63 24.96 -49.68
CA ASN A 48 15.87 24.42 -49.12
C ASN A 48 15.82 22.90 -48.92
N ALA A 49 15.55 22.14 -49.99
CA ALA A 49 15.73 20.68 -49.98
C ALA A 49 17.20 20.35 -50.27
N GLY A 50 18.05 20.37 -49.23
CA GLY A 50 19.43 19.87 -49.32
C GLY A 50 19.48 18.40 -49.75
N GLU A 51 20.49 18.06 -50.55
CA GLU A 51 20.70 16.73 -51.12
C GLU A 51 20.95 15.64 -50.05
N ALA A 52 20.55 14.41 -50.42
CA ALA A 52 20.66 13.14 -49.69
C ALA A 52 19.61 12.83 -48.60
N ALA A 53 18.34 12.69 -49.00
CA ALA A 53 17.37 11.86 -48.27
C ALA A 53 17.48 10.40 -48.75
N VAL A 54 17.69 9.46 -47.81
CA VAL A 54 17.64 8.02 -48.09
C VAL A 54 16.24 7.68 -48.59
N LYS A 55 16.09 7.34 -49.89
CA LYS A 55 14.79 6.93 -50.45
C LYS A 55 14.30 5.66 -49.75
N ARG A 56 13.38 5.80 -48.80
CA ARG A 56 12.66 4.69 -48.17
C ARG A 56 11.83 3.97 -49.24
N ASN A 57 11.91 2.64 -49.28
CA ASN A 57 11.07 1.81 -50.15
C ASN A 57 9.83 1.39 -49.34
N PRO A 58 8.64 1.99 -49.55
CA PRO A 58 7.50 1.81 -48.65
C PRO A 58 6.97 0.36 -48.68
N GLY A 59 6.55 -0.19 -47.53
CA GLY A 59 6.02 -1.56 -47.45
C GLY A 59 4.61 -1.70 -48.07
N ILE A 60 4.13 -2.95 -48.23
CA ILE A 60 2.76 -3.23 -48.74
C ILE A 60 1.69 -2.59 -47.84
N TYR A 61 1.92 -2.59 -46.52
CA TYR A 61 1.04 -1.96 -45.54
C TYR A 61 0.88 -0.46 -45.80
N GLU A 62 1.98 0.27 -45.95
CA GLU A 62 1.98 1.71 -46.22
C GLU A 62 1.34 2.05 -47.58
N ARG A 63 1.68 1.29 -48.64
CA ARG A 63 1.21 1.60 -50.01
C ARG A 63 -0.28 1.34 -50.23
N LYS A 64 -0.80 0.22 -49.72
CA LYS A 64 -2.15 -0.28 -50.06
C LYS A 64 -3.09 -0.34 -48.88
N VAL A 65 -2.67 -0.91 -47.76
CA VAL A 65 -3.58 -1.22 -46.64
C VAL A 65 -3.93 0.04 -45.84
N LYS A 66 -2.92 0.84 -45.47
CA LYS A 66 -3.09 2.06 -44.67
C LYS A 66 -3.94 3.10 -45.40
N CYS A 67 -3.71 3.32 -46.70
CA CYS A 67 -4.52 4.21 -47.53
C CYS A 67 -6.00 3.85 -47.57
N VAL A 68 -6.33 2.56 -47.68
CA VAL A 68 -7.73 2.08 -47.70
C VAL A 68 -8.38 2.23 -46.32
N LEU A 69 -7.64 1.89 -45.25
CA LEU A 69 -8.12 2.03 -43.87
C LEU A 69 -8.36 3.49 -43.49
N ASP A 70 -7.43 4.39 -43.79
CA ASP A 70 -7.55 5.81 -43.49
C ASP A 70 -8.77 6.42 -44.17
N ARG A 71 -8.92 6.21 -45.49
CA ARG A 71 -10.06 6.74 -46.25
C ARG A 71 -11.40 6.13 -45.82
N GLY A 72 -11.42 4.83 -45.53
CA GLY A 72 -12.62 4.14 -45.06
C GLY A 72 -13.07 4.62 -43.68
N LEU A 73 -12.15 4.66 -42.72
CA LEU A 73 -12.43 5.11 -41.36
C LEU A 73 -12.78 6.60 -41.30
N SER A 74 -12.13 7.45 -42.10
CA SER A 74 -12.48 8.87 -42.18
C SER A 74 -13.86 9.08 -42.82
N PHE A 75 -14.23 8.29 -43.84
CA PHE A 75 -15.55 8.36 -44.47
C PHE A 75 -16.67 8.05 -43.47
N PHE A 76 -16.57 6.92 -42.76
CA PHE A 76 -17.55 6.58 -41.72
C PHE A 76 -17.50 7.58 -40.56
N GLY A 77 -16.31 8.04 -40.17
CA GLY A 77 -16.12 9.06 -39.13
C GLY A 77 -16.87 10.35 -39.44
N LEU A 78 -16.80 10.86 -40.68
CA LEU A 78 -17.53 12.06 -41.12
C LEU A 78 -19.05 11.88 -41.04
N ILE A 79 -19.56 10.69 -41.39
CA ILE A 79 -20.99 10.38 -41.30
C ILE A 79 -21.44 10.35 -39.83
N PHE A 80 -20.76 9.57 -38.99
CA PHE A 80 -21.13 9.40 -37.58
C PHE A 80 -20.99 10.68 -36.76
N LEU A 81 -19.97 11.50 -37.03
CA LEU A 81 -19.72 12.73 -36.30
C LEU A 81 -20.53 13.93 -36.84
N SER A 82 -21.23 13.79 -37.97
CA SER A 82 -21.93 14.91 -38.60
C SER A 82 -22.94 15.66 -37.71
N PRO A 83 -23.73 15.03 -36.81
CA PRO A 83 -24.60 15.77 -35.89
C PRO A 83 -23.78 16.59 -34.89
N PHE A 84 -22.64 16.05 -34.47
CA PHE A 84 -21.73 16.72 -33.56
C PHE A 84 -21.00 17.89 -34.24
N TYR A 85 -20.61 17.74 -35.51
CA TYR A 85 -20.08 18.85 -36.32
C TYR A 85 -21.09 19.98 -36.46
N ALA A 86 -22.36 19.66 -36.68
CA ALA A 86 -23.42 20.67 -36.78
C ALA A 86 -23.58 21.48 -35.47
N ILE A 87 -23.57 20.80 -34.31
CA ILE A 87 -23.65 21.45 -33.00
C ILE A 87 -22.44 22.35 -32.74
N LEU A 88 -21.22 21.86 -32.99
CA LEU A 88 -20.01 22.65 -32.81
C LEU A 88 -19.95 23.83 -33.78
N SER A 89 -20.36 23.62 -35.03
CA SER A 89 -20.44 24.68 -36.05
C SER A 89 -21.40 25.79 -35.63
N LEU A 90 -22.56 25.42 -35.10
CA LEU A 90 -23.54 26.37 -34.58
C LEU A 90 -22.99 27.13 -33.36
N ALA A 91 -22.33 26.43 -32.42
CA ALA A 91 -21.72 27.05 -31.25
C ALA A 91 -20.62 28.06 -31.64
N ILE A 92 -19.77 27.72 -32.62
CA ILE A 92 -18.73 28.62 -33.16
C ILE A 92 -19.36 29.85 -33.83
N TYR A 93 -20.42 29.65 -34.61
CA TYR A 93 -21.11 30.75 -35.30
C TYR A 93 -21.83 31.69 -34.33
N ILE A 94 -22.41 31.15 -33.25
CA ILE A 94 -23.07 31.95 -32.21
C ILE A 94 -22.05 32.76 -31.39
N ASP A 95 -20.88 32.18 -31.07
CA ASP A 95 -19.87 32.82 -30.22
C ASP A 95 -19.08 33.92 -30.95
N ASP A 96 -18.82 33.77 -32.25
CA ASP A 96 -18.22 34.79 -33.11
C ASP A 96 -18.72 34.61 -34.56
N PRO A 97 -19.69 35.38 -35.07
CA PRO A 97 -20.22 35.17 -36.42
C PRO A 97 -19.16 35.20 -37.53
N GLY A 98 -19.22 34.26 -38.48
CA GLY A 98 -18.30 34.18 -39.64
C GLY A 98 -17.95 32.75 -40.06
N PRO A 99 -16.88 32.54 -40.85
CA PRO A 99 -16.45 31.22 -41.30
C PRO A 99 -16.17 30.26 -40.14
N ILE A 100 -16.87 29.13 -40.12
CA ILE A 100 -16.76 28.11 -39.07
C ILE A 100 -15.39 27.38 -39.11
N PHE A 101 -14.83 27.22 -40.30
CA PHE A 101 -13.56 26.54 -40.50
C PHE A 101 -12.42 27.54 -40.66
N PHE A 102 -11.31 27.23 -40.00
CA PHE A 102 -10.03 27.90 -40.14
C PHE A 102 -9.10 27.01 -40.96
N LYS A 103 -8.37 27.61 -41.91
CA LYS A 103 -7.38 26.93 -42.74
C LYS A 103 -5.98 27.45 -42.42
N GLN A 104 -4.97 26.58 -42.50
CA GLN A 104 -3.58 26.98 -42.26
C GLN A 104 -2.62 26.16 -43.12
N LYS A 105 -1.57 26.81 -43.64
CA LYS A 105 -0.51 26.17 -44.42
C LYS A 105 0.36 25.25 -43.55
N ARG A 106 0.55 24.00 -43.98
CA ARG A 106 1.32 22.96 -43.26
C ARG A 106 2.25 22.19 -44.19
N VAL A 107 3.33 21.66 -43.62
CA VAL A 107 4.27 20.77 -44.32
C VAL A 107 3.71 19.35 -44.33
N GLY A 108 3.53 18.80 -45.53
CA GLY A 108 3.04 17.45 -45.79
C GLY A 108 4.15 16.48 -46.22
N LYS A 109 3.72 15.36 -46.82
CA LYS A 109 4.64 14.32 -47.32
C LYS A 109 5.60 14.90 -48.36
N ASN A 110 6.85 14.47 -48.32
CA ASN A 110 7.93 14.95 -49.21
C ASN A 110 8.13 16.48 -49.14
N LYS A 111 7.77 17.10 -48.01
CA LYS A 111 7.82 18.55 -47.78
C LYS A 111 6.95 19.37 -48.75
N GLU A 112 5.94 18.75 -49.35
CA GLU A 112 4.91 19.46 -50.13
C GLU A 112 3.90 20.12 -49.18
N TYR A 113 3.46 21.34 -49.48
CA TYR A 113 2.50 22.01 -48.62
C TYR A 113 1.08 21.54 -48.87
N PHE A 114 0.28 21.51 -47.81
CA PHE A 114 -1.18 21.36 -47.90
C PHE A 114 -1.87 22.28 -46.89
N MET A 115 -3.15 22.52 -47.11
CA MET A 115 -3.98 23.31 -46.20
C MET A 115 -4.68 22.39 -45.21
N ILE A 116 -4.41 22.59 -43.92
CA ILE A 116 -5.06 21.83 -42.85
C ILE A 116 -6.36 22.50 -42.45
N HIS A 117 -7.42 21.71 -42.26
CA HIS A 117 -8.73 22.20 -41.84
C HIS A 117 -8.91 22.07 -40.33
N LYS A 118 -9.37 23.14 -39.67
CA LYS A 118 -9.71 23.17 -38.25
C LYS A 118 -11.02 23.89 -38.01
N PHE A 119 -11.65 23.65 -36.86
CA PHE A 119 -12.69 24.56 -36.39
C PHE A 119 -12.04 25.85 -35.93
N ARG A 120 -12.65 26.97 -36.30
CA ARG A 120 -12.20 28.30 -35.88
C ARG A 120 -12.38 28.42 -34.38
N SER A 121 -11.24 28.53 -33.68
CA SER A 121 -11.17 28.70 -32.22
C SER A 121 -10.70 30.10 -31.81
N MET A 122 -10.47 30.99 -32.78
CA MET A 122 -10.00 32.35 -32.58
C MET A 122 -10.93 33.34 -33.29
N LYS A 123 -10.99 34.58 -32.79
CA LYS A 123 -11.84 35.66 -33.30
C LYS A 123 -11.46 36.03 -34.73
N MET A 124 -12.42 36.51 -35.51
CA MET A 124 -12.17 37.03 -36.87
C MET A 124 -11.17 38.18 -36.94
N SER A 125 -10.98 38.93 -35.85
CA SER A 125 -10.01 40.02 -35.74
C SER A 125 -8.55 39.55 -35.51
N THR A 126 -8.30 38.25 -35.46
CA THR A 126 -6.94 37.69 -35.28
C THR A 126 -6.12 37.87 -36.56
N PRO A 127 -4.85 38.32 -36.47
CA PRO A 127 -3.94 38.35 -37.62
C PRO A 127 -3.88 36.98 -38.33
N GLN A 128 -4.10 36.96 -39.64
CA GLN A 128 -4.16 35.71 -40.41
C GLN A 128 -2.78 35.04 -40.53
N ASP A 129 -2.78 33.70 -40.59
CA ASP A 129 -1.61 32.84 -40.80
C ASP A 129 -0.44 32.95 -39.78
N ILE A 130 -0.68 33.61 -38.63
CA ILE A 130 0.31 33.68 -37.55
C ILE A 130 0.03 32.58 -36.49
N PRO A 131 1.03 31.74 -36.15
CA PRO A 131 0.88 30.76 -35.07
C PRO A 131 0.57 31.41 -33.72
N THR A 132 -0.25 30.76 -32.89
CA THR A 132 -0.66 31.28 -31.58
C THR A 132 0.52 31.64 -30.67
N HIS A 133 1.65 30.92 -30.74
CA HIS A 133 2.86 31.21 -29.94
C HIS A 133 3.67 32.43 -30.43
N MET A 134 3.34 32.98 -31.60
CA MET A 134 3.95 34.19 -32.16
C MET A 134 3.09 35.45 -31.90
N LEU A 135 1.93 35.30 -31.24
CA LEU A 135 1.10 36.42 -30.82
C LEU A 135 1.56 36.91 -29.45
N LYS A 136 1.71 38.23 -29.27
CA LYS A 136 2.17 38.83 -27.99
C LYS A 136 1.21 38.57 -26.82
N GLU A 137 -0.07 38.30 -27.10
CA GLU A 137 -1.09 37.94 -26.11
C GLU A 137 -2.15 37.04 -26.76
N PRO A 138 -1.88 35.72 -26.89
CA PRO A 138 -2.74 34.83 -27.66
C PRO A 138 -4.13 34.65 -27.05
N GLU A 139 -4.26 34.76 -25.73
CA GLU A 139 -5.51 34.56 -24.99
C GLU A 139 -6.61 35.55 -25.37
N GLN A 140 -6.28 36.78 -25.81
CA GLN A 140 -7.28 37.79 -26.17
C GLN A 140 -8.04 37.46 -27.46
N TYR A 141 -7.40 36.66 -28.32
CA TYR A 141 -7.88 36.30 -29.64
C TYR A 141 -8.65 34.97 -29.63
N ILE A 142 -8.63 34.18 -28.56
CA ILE A 142 -9.33 32.88 -28.49
C ILE A 142 -10.79 33.10 -28.04
N THR A 143 -11.75 32.52 -28.75
CA THR A 143 -13.19 32.63 -28.42
C THR A 143 -13.57 31.73 -27.24
N HIS A 144 -14.75 31.91 -26.62
CA HIS A 144 -15.16 31.11 -25.46
C HIS A 144 -15.36 29.63 -25.83
N VAL A 145 -16.04 29.38 -26.95
CA VAL A 145 -16.16 28.07 -27.59
C VAL A 145 -14.78 27.61 -28.07
N GLY A 146 -13.94 28.52 -28.55
CA GLY A 146 -12.56 28.25 -28.93
C GLY A 146 -11.70 27.66 -27.80
N LYS A 147 -11.80 28.20 -26.58
CA LYS A 147 -11.12 27.67 -25.39
C LYS A 147 -11.58 26.24 -25.06
N PHE A 148 -12.87 25.96 -25.25
CA PHE A 148 -13.41 24.60 -25.11
C PHE A 148 -12.87 23.66 -26.20
N LEU A 149 -12.95 24.06 -27.47
CA LEU A 149 -12.51 23.25 -28.61
C LEU A 149 -11.04 22.84 -28.47
N ARG A 150 -10.16 23.79 -28.16
CA ARG A 150 -8.70 23.55 -27.99
C ARG A 150 -8.37 22.62 -26.83
N LYS A 151 -9.06 22.78 -25.70
CA LYS A 151 -8.83 21.96 -24.50
C LYS A 151 -9.11 20.47 -24.74
N TYR A 152 -10.13 20.16 -25.52
CA TYR A 152 -10.52 18.80 -25.85
C TYR A 152 -9.97 18.34 -27.22
N SER A 153 -9.12 19.17 -27.86
CA SER A 153 -8.62 18.96 -29.23
C SER A 153 -9.74 18.75 -30.27
N LEU A 154 -10.94 19.26 -29.98
CA LEU A 154 -12.09 19.19 -30.89
C LEU A 154 -11.93 20.15 -32.06
N ASP A 155 -11.08 21.17 -31.92
CA ASP A 155 -10.73 22.09 -33.00
C ASP A 155 -10.07 21.37 -34.19
N GLU A 156 -9.53 20.18 -33.98
CA GLU A 156 -8.82 19.38 -34.99
C GLU A 156 -9.71 18.36 -35.70
N LEU A 157 -10.97 18.20 -35.27
CA LEU A 157 -11.89 17.27 -35.91
C LEU A 157 -11.98 17.48 -37.43
N PRO A 158 -12.06 18.71 -37.98
CA PRO A 158 -12.15 18.90 -39.43
C PRO A 158 -11.00 18.29 -40.24
N GLN A 159 -9.86 17.95 -39.63
CA GLN A 159 -8.76 17.22 -40.27
C GLN A 159 -9.14 15.80 -40.72
N ILE A 160 -10.24 15.22 -40.21
CA ILE A 160 -10.79 13.96 -40.74
C ILE A 160 -11.12 14.09 -42.24
N TRP A 161 -11.49 15.29 -42.71
CA TRP A 161 -11.62 15.59 -44.13
C TRP A 161 -10.28 15.52 -44.88
N ASP A 162 -9.21 16.07 -44.30
CA ASP A 162 -7.87 16.03 -44.88
C ASP A 162 -7.34 14.59 -45.01
N ILE A 163 -7.76 13.70 -44.10
CA ILE A 163 -7.49 12.25 -44.19
C ILE A 163 -8.27 11.62 -45.35
N PHE A 164 -9.56 11.95 -45.49
CA PHE A 164 -10.41 11.39 -46.55
C PHE A 164 -9.94 11.77 -47.96
N VAL A 165 -9.59 13.05 -48.17
CA VAL A 165 -9.07 13.54 -49.46
C VAL A 165 -7.67 13.01 -49.73
N GLY A 166 -6.92 12.66 -48.68
CA GLY A 166 -5.65 11.94 -48.76
C GLY A 166 -4.42 12.79 -48.48
N ASN A 167 -4.59 14.00 -47.96
CA ASN A 167 -3.51 14.91 -47.54
C ASN A 167 -2.88 14.49 -46.20
N MET A 168 -3.66 13.83 -45.34
CA MET A 168 -3.24 13.33 -44.03
C MET A 168 -3.51 11.82 -43.86
N SER A 169 -3.03 11.25 -42.76
CA SER A 169 -3.35 9.92 -42.24
C SER A 169 -3.94 10.01 -40.83
N ILE A 170 -4.62 8.97 -40.35
CA ILE A 170 -5.09 8.92 -38.96
C ILE A 170 -3.88 8.90 -38.01
N ILE A 171 -2.89 8.07 -38.31
CA ILE A 171 -1.66 7.90 -37.53
C ILE A 171 -0.45 8.29 -38.38
N GLY A 172 0.35 9.23 -37.90
CA GLY A 172 1.59 9.69 -38.55
C GLY A 172 2.22 10.86 -37.80
N PRO A 173 3.40 11.34 -38.23
CA PRO A 173 4.02 12.53 -37.65
C PRO A 173 3.09 13.73 -37.76
N ARG A 174 2.89 14.48 -36.67
CA ARG A 174 1.97 15.63 -36.68
C ARG A 174 2.47 16.71 -37.65
N PRO A 175 1.61 17.33 -38.48
CA PRO A 175 2.05 18.27 -39.52
C PRO A 175 2.76 19.50 -38.93
N ALA A 176 3.99 19.76 -39.37
CA ALA A 176 4.75 20.94 -38.95
C ALA A 176 4.14 22.21 -39.55
N LEU A 177 4.32 23.35 -38.86
CA LEU A 177 4.02 24.66 -39.45
C LEU A 177 5.00 24.92 -40.60
N TRP A 178 4.56 25.70 -41.59
CA TRP A 178 5.39 26.05 -42.75
C TRP A 178 6.66 26.82 -42.36
N ASN A 179 6.69 27.49 -41.21
CA ASN A 179 7.81 28.28 -40.69
C ASN A 179 8.61 27.58 -39.56
N GLN A 180 8.40 26.28 -39.32
CA GLN A 180 9.15 25.51 -38.32
C GLN A 180 10.38 24.83 -38.94
N TYR A 181 11.32 25.64 -39.44
CA TYR A 181 12.53 25.18 -40.14
C TYR A 181 13.32 24.13 -39.33
N ASP A 182 13.51 24.38 -38.03
CA ASP A 182 14.27 23.49 -37.13
C ASP A 182 13.66 22.09 -37.02
N LEU A 183 12.32 22.01 -36.91
CA LEU A 183 11.62 20.73 -36.80
C LEU A 183 11.59 19.97 -38.14
N VAL A 184 11.45 20.70 -39.25
CA VAL A 184 11.47 20.10 -40.59
C VAL A 184 12.86 19.50 -40.87
N ALA A 185 13.93 20.26 -40.61
CA ALA A 185 15.31 19.79 -40.77
C ALA A 185 15.63 18.61 -39.85
N GLU A 186 15.17 18.64 -38.59
CA GLU A 186 15.42 17.53 -37.66
C GLU A 186 14.67 16.25 -38.06
N ARG A 187 13.46 16.37 -38.62
CA ARG A 187 12.68 15.23 -39.12
C ARG A 187 13.25 14.59 -40.38
N ASP A 188 13.95 15.36 -41.21
CA ASP A 188 14.62 14.84 -42.41
C ASP A 188 15.69 13.80 -42.04
N LYS A 189 16.42 13.99 -40.92
CA LYS A 189 17.42 13.04 -40.41
C LYS A 189 16.87 11.64 -40.15
N TYR A 190 15.56 11.53 -39.88
CA TYR A 190 14.89 10.28 -39.52
C TYR A 190 13.87 9.81 -40.57
N GLY A 191 13.78 10.46 -41.74
CA GLY A 191 12.81 10.13 -42.78
C GLY A 191 11.35 10.42 -42.40
N ALA A 192 11.12 11.22 -41.35
CA ALA A 192 9.77 11.50 -40.85
C ALA A 192 8.94 12.42 -41.77
N ASN A 193 9.59 13.19 -42.65
CA ASN A 193 8.91 14.01 -43.66
C ASN A 193 8.51 13.22 -44.92
N ASP A 194 8.94 11.97 -45.08
CA ASP A 194 8.69 11.14 -46.27
C ASP A 194 7.36 10.35 -46.19
N VAL A 195 6.65 10.45 -45.06
CA VAL A 195 5.35 9.82 -44.81
C VAL A 195 4.24 10.86 -44.70
N LYS A 196 2.98 10.43 -44.85
CA LYS A 196 1.84 11.34 -44.67
C LYS A 196 1.77 11.84 -43.22
N PRO A 197 1.53 13.14 -42.99
CA PRO A 197 1.33 13.65 -41.65
C PRO A 197 0.06 13.06 -41.02
N GLY A 198 0.09 12.86 -39.71
CA GLY A 198 -1.00 12.27 -38.93
C GLY A 198 -1.83 13.28 -38.15
N LEU A 199 -3.11 12.98 -37.94
CA LEU A 199 -3.93 13.66 -36.93
C LEU A 199 -3.36 13.42 -35.52
N THR A 200 -2.92 12.19 -35.27
CA THR A 200 -2.14 11.79 -34.08
C THR A 200 -0.97 10.91 -34.47
N GLY A 201 -0.04 10.65 -33.55
CA GLY A 201 1.19 9.91 -33.83
C GLY A 201 1.94 9.47 -32.58
N TRP A 202 3.08 8.80 -32.77
CA TRP A 202 3.87 8.24 -31.67
C TRP A 202 4.41 9.31 -30.71
N ALA A 203 4.93 10.43 -31.23
CA ALA A 203 5.32 11.56 -30.37
C ALA A 203 4.13 12.14 -29.58
N GLN A 204 2.93 12.13 -30.18
CA GLN A 204 1.71 12.69 -29.60
C GLN A 204 1.18 11.88 -28.40
N ILE A 205 1.47 10.59 -28.31
CA ILE A 205 1.09 9.77 -27.14
C ILE A 205 2.18 9.71 -26.07
N ASN A 206 3.43 10.09 -26.40
CA ASN A 206 4.60 10.02 -25.51
C ASN A 206 5.04 11.38 -24.92
N GLY A 207 4.36 12.48 -25.26
CA GLY A 207 4.64 13.79 -24.62
C GLY A 207 3.99 15.01 -25.29
N ARG A 208 3.39 14.86 -26.49
CA ARG A 208 2.73 15.96 -27.24
C ARG A 208 3.62 17.19 -27.42
N ASP A 209 3.22 18.31 -26.82
CA ASP A 209 3.84 19.63 -26.96
C ASP A 209 4.91 19.88 -25.88
N GLU A 210 5.07 18.97 -24.91
CA GLU A 210 6.12 19.04 -23.88
C GLU A 210 7.47 18.46 -24.35
N LEU A 211 7.52 17.86 -25.54
CA LEU A 211 8.73 17.26 -26.11
C LEU A 211 9.61 18.32 -26.78
N GLU A 212 10.91 18.29 -26.48
CA GLU A 212 11.93 19.01 -27.23
C GLU A 212 11.96 18.55 -28.70
N ILE A 213 12.41 19.43 -29.61
CA ILE A 213 12.32 19.22 -31.07
C ILE A 213 13.06 17.96 -31.52
N ASP A 214 14.23 17.71 -30.94
CA ASP A 214 15.08 16.53 -31.20
C ASP A 214 14.40 15.23 -30.75
N ILE A 215 13.83 15.20 -29.55
CA ILE A 215 13.11 14.06 -29.01
C ILE A 215 11.84 13.79 -29.84
N LYS A 216 11.14 14.86 -30.24
CA LYS A 216 9.95 14.78 -31.07
C LYS A 216 10.25 14.19 -32.44
N ALA A 217 11.29 14.69 -33.12
CA ALA A 217 11.73 14.18 -34.42
C ALA A 217 12.18 12.72 -34.33
N LYS A 218 12.87 12.32 -33.25
CA LYS A 218 13.28 10.94 -33.00
C LYS A 218 12.10 9.99 -32.83
N PHE A 219 11.06 10.40 -32.08
CA PHE A 219 9.83 9.59 -31.95
C PHE A 219 9.07 9.49 -33.27
N ASP A 220 8.99 10.58 -34.04
CA ASP A 220 8.39 10.54 -35.36
C ASP A 220 9.17 9.61 -36.32
N GLY A 221 10.50 9.58 -36.20
CA GLY A 221 11.38 8.62 -36.88
C GLY A 221 11.19 7.17 -36.45
N GLU A 222 11.03 6.92 -35.15
CA GLU A 222 10.76 5.60 -34.60
C GLU A 222 9.42 5.04 -35.14
N TYR A 223 8.42 5.90 -35.27
CA TYR A 223 7.16 5.54 -35.91
C TYR A 223 7.37 5.08 -37.36
N VAL A 224 8.16 5.82 -38.15
CA VAL A 224 8.48 5.45 -39.54
C VAL A 224 9.17 4.08 -39.61
N GLN A 225 10.03 3.75 -38.65
CA GLN A 225 10.72 2.45 -38.61
C GLN A 225 9.80 1.28 -38.22
N LYS A 226 8.78 1.53 -37.39
CA LYS A 226 7.91 0.49 -36.81
C LYS A 226 6.51 0.44 -37.42
N GLU A 227 6.28 1.20 -38.48
CA GLU A 227 4.99 1.39 -39.12
C GLU A 227 4.35 0.04 -39.49
N SER A 228 3.27 -0.29 -38.79
CA SER A 228 2.52 -1.54 -38.96
C SER A 228 1.10 -1.36 -38.41
N PHE A 229 0.17 -2.21 -38.84
CA PHE A 229 -1.23 -2.18 -38.41
C PHE A 229 -1.38 -2.14 -36.88
N TRP A 230 -0.65 -2.98 -36.16
CA TRP A 230 -0.73 -3.03 -34.70
C TRP A 230 -0.11 -1.82 -34.01
N PHE A 231 0.92 -1.22 -34.63
CA PHE A 231 1.51 0.01 -34.11
C PHE A 231 0.56 1.20 -34.28
N ASP A 232 -0.17 1.27 -35.40
CA ASP A 232 -1.24 2.25 -35.62
C ASP A 232 -2.38 2.10 -34.62
N VAL A 233 -2.86 0.87 -34.38
CA VAL A 233 -3.89 0.58 -33.36
C VAL A 233 -3.42 1.02 -31.98
N ARG A 234 -2.15 0.77 -31.64
CA ARG A 234 -1.56 1.21 -30.37
C ARG A 234 -1.54 2.73 -30.25
N CYS A 235 -1.16 3.44 -31.31
CA CYS A 235 -1.15 4.90 -31.33
C CYS A 235 -2.57 5.47 -31.21
N PHE A 236 -3.54 4.87 -31.90
CA PHE A 236 -4.95 5.26 -31.84
C PHE A 236 -5.52 5.12 -30.43
N LEU A 237 -5.39 3.95 -29.79
CA LEU A 237 -5.86 3.72 -28.42
C LEU A 237 -5.12 4.58 -27.39
N GLY A 238 -3.81 4.75 -27.56
CA GLY A 238 -3.00 5.66 -26.74
C GLY A 238 -3.50 7.11 -26.82
N THR A 239 -3.95 7.53 -28.00
CA THR A 239 -4.52 8.86 -28.22
C THR A 239 -5.85 9.04 -27.48
N LEU A 240 -6.75 8.04 -27.50
CA LEU A 240 -8.01 8.09 -26.74
C LEU A 240 -7.75 8.26 -25.23
N VAL A 241 -6.76 7.54 -24.69
CA VAL A 241 -6.35 7.66 -23.28
C VAL A 241 -5.70 9.01 -22.99
N SER A 242 -4.86 9.53 -23.89
CA SER A 242 -4.19 10.82 -23.78
C SER A 242 -5.20 11.99 -23.79
N VAL A 243 -6.14 12.00 -24.76
CA VAL A 243 -7.21 12.99 -24.88
C VAL A 243 -8.14 12.94 -23.66
N ALA A 244 -8.54 11.75 -23.19
CA ALA A 244 -9.41 11.59 -22.02
C ALA A 244 -8.75 12.03 -20.70
N ARG A 245 -7.41 12.04 -20.62
CA ARG A 245 -6.64 12.43 -19.43
C ARG A 245 -6.18 13.89 -19.41
N HIS A 246 -6.41 14.66 -20.47
CA HIS A 246 -5.97 16.07 -20.63
C HIS A 246 -4.48 16.33 -20.30
N LYS A 247 -3.59 15.35 -20.47
CA LYS A 247 -2.14 15.53 -20.23
C LYS A 247 -1.46 16.17 -21.45
N GLY A 248 -0.61 17.18 -21.24
CA GLY A 248 0.35 17.67 -22.25
C GLY A 248 -0.13 18.72 -23.25
N VAL A 249 -1.13 19.55 -22.94
CA VAL A 249 -1.51 20.71 -23.78
C VAL A 249 -0.87 21.97 -23.18
N VAL A 250 0.16 22.49 -23.84
CA VAL A 250 0.85 23.74 -23.45
C VAL A 250 0.59 24.76 -24.55
N GLU A 251 -0.22 25.79 -24.25
CA GLU A 251 -0.40 26.91 -25.17
C GLU A 251 0.82 27.84 -25.09
N GLY A 252 1.64 27.82 -26.14
CA GLY A 252 2.33 29.03 -26.58
C GLY A 252 3.62 29.46 -25.86
N ASN A 253 4.30 28.62 -25.09
CA ASN A 253 5.60 29.00 -24.52
C ASN A 253 6.75 28.10 -25.01
N LYS A 254 7.83 28.73 -25.48
CA LYS A 254 9.12 28.07 -25.67
C LYS A 254 9.55 27.45 -24.34
N GLY A 255 10.04 26.21 -24.40
CA GLY A 255 10.67 25.55 -23.28
C GLY A 255 11.96 26.28 -22.91
N ASP A 256 11.89 27.17 -21.93
CA ASP A 256 13.04 27.62 -21.17
C ASP A 256 12.83 27.20 -19.72
N ILE A 257 13.41 26.07 -19.35
CA ILE A 257 13.61 25.73 -17.94
C ILE A 257 15.10 25.93 -17.66
N HIS A 258 15.40 27.09 -17.08
CA HIS A 258 16.68 27.39 -16.47
C HIS A 258 17.12 26.26 -15.52
N LYS A 259 18.34 25.76 -15.76
CA LYS A 259 19.12 25.01 -14.78
C LYS A 259 19.37 25.90 -13.55
N ASN A 260 18.76 25.55 -12.42
CA ASN A 260 19.27 25.91 -11.09
C ASN A 260 18.87 24.82 -10.08
N THR A 261 19.89 24.25 -9.44
CA THR A 261 19.80 23.26 -8.34
C THR A 261 18.86 23.76 -7.24
N ILE A 262 17.86 22.94 -6.89
CA ILE A 262 16.78 23.31 -5.97
C ILE A 262 17.24 23.14 -4.51
N PRO A 263 17.20 24.18 -3.66
CA PRO A 263 17.39 24.02 -2.22
C PRO A 263 16.19 23.32 -1.59
N VAL A 264 16.44 22.23 -0.86
CA VAL A 264 15.43 21.45 -0.12
C VAL A 264 15.22 22.08 1.25
N VAL A 265 13.97 22.36 1.62
CA VAL A 265 13.62 22.85 2.97
C VAL A 265 13.43 21.63 3.87
N GLU A 266 14.32 21.40 4.82
CA GLU A 266 14.21 20.26 5.74
C GLU A 266 13.31 20.58 6.94
N PRO A 267 12.24 19.78 7.18
CA PRO A 267 11.36 19.95 8.33
C PRO A 267 12.00 19.63 9.68
N GLY A 268 11.88 20.56 10.62
CA GLY A 268 12.06 20.37 12.07
C GLY A 268 13.42 19.82 12.51
N PHE A 269 13.39 18.96 13.54
CA PHE A 269 14.58 18.37 14.15
C PHE A 269 15.05 17.13 13.37
N ARG A 270 16.29 17.16 12.88
CA ARG A 270 16.91 16.07 12.08
C ARG A 270 17.11 14.76 12.85
N LYS A 271 17.23 14.84 14.18
CA LYS A 271 17.51 13.74 15.12
C LYS A 271 16.45 13.70 16.23
N PRO A 272 16.27 12.55 16.92
CA PRO A 272 15.39 12.49 18.09
C PRO A 272 15.87 13.49 19.12
N VAL A 273 14.94 14.32 19.61
CA VAL A 273 15.21 15.27 20.69
C VAL A 273 14.71 14.68 22.00
N ASN A 274 15.49 14.82 23.06
CA ASN A 274 15.03 14.54 24.41
C ASN A 274 14.55 15.85 25.03
N ILE A 275 13.46 15.78 25.78
CA ILE A 275 12.84 16.97 26.38
C ILE A 275 13.15 16.92 27.86
N ASP A 276 13.87 17.95 28.32
CA ASP A 276 14.18 18.12 29.72
C ASP A 276 13.04 18.88 30.42
N PHE A 277 12.16 18.12 31.06
CA PHE A 277 11.03 18.67 31.81
C PHE A 277 11.42 19.22 33.19
N SER A 278 12.70 19.20 33.57
CA SER A 278 13.16 19.88 34.79
C SER A 278 13.45 21.36 34.58
N GLN A 279 13.56 21.80 33.32
CA GLN A 279 13.86 23.19 32.98
C GLN A 279 12.68 24.11 33.28
N HIS A 280 13.03 25.31 33.74
CA HIS A 280 12.12 26.43 33.87
C HIS A 280 12.54 27.55 32.91
N LYS A 281 11.61 28.04 32.07
CA LYS A 281 11.86 29.09 31.07
C LYS A 281 10.86 30.24 31.19
N LYS A 282 11.34 31.46 31.07
CA LYS A 282 10.53 32.69 30.96
C LYS A 282 10.17 32.95 29.51
N VAL A 283 8.88 33.02 29.22
CA VAL A 283 8.33 33.21 27.87
C VAL A 283 7.62 34.56 27.79
N LEU A 284 8.04 35.42 26.86
CA LEU A 284 7.31 36.64 26.50
C LEU A 284 6.47 36.39 25.25
N ILE A 285 5.15 36.47 25.37
CA ILE A 285 4.22 36.43 24.24
C ILE A 285 4.01 37.85 23.72
N THR A 286 4.34 38.11 22.46
CA THR A 286 4.10 39.44 21.86
C THR A 286 2.82 39.40 21.04
N GLY A 287 1.83 40.22 21.42
CA GLY A 287 0.48 40.24 20.85
C GLY A 287 -0.58 39.83 21.87
N SER A 288 -0.85 40.71 22.83
CA SER A 288 -1.95 40.58 23.79
C SER A 288 -3.29 40.28 23.12
N ASN A 289 -4.11 39.45 23.75
CA ASN A 289 -5.44 39.04 23.28
C ASN A 289 -5.44 38.26 21.94
N SER A 290 -4.32 37.64 21.57
CA SER A 290 -4.24 36.79 20.39
C SER A 290 -4.80 35.40 20.70
N TYR A 291 -5.62 34.85 19.80
CA TYR A 291 -6.25 33.54 19.99
C TYR A 291 -5.24 32.44 20.34
N ILE A 292 -4.11 32.40 19.62
CA ILE A 292 -3.08 31.37 19.83
C ILE A 292 -2.29 31.65 21.11
N GLY A 293 -1.92 32.92 21.37
CA GLY A 293 -1.15 33.29 22.56
C GLY A 293 -1.93 33.04 23.85
N ASP A 294 -3.21 33.41 23.90
CA ASP A 294 -4.08 33.21 25.07
C ASP A 294 -4.32 31.72 25.34
N TYR A 295 -4.57 30.92 24.28
CA TYR A 295 -4.72 29.47 24.43
C TYR A 295 -3.43 28.79 24.87
N PHE A 296 -2.29 29.16 24.28
CA PHE A 296 -0.99 28.63 24.69
C PHE A 296 -0.71 28.97 26.16
N LYS A 297 -0.93 30.23 26.58
CA LYS A 297 -0.76 30.66 27.97
C LYS A 297 -1.62 29.82 28.93
N ALA A 298 -2.91 29.69 28.64
CA ALA A 298 -3.82 28.90 29.48
C ALA A 298 -3.44 27.40 29.52
N TYR A 299 -3.03 26.84 28.37
CA TYR A 299 -2.62 25.44 28.26
C TYR A 299 -1.33 25.16 29.04
N ALA A 300 -0.32 26.01 28.86
CA ALA A 300 0.96 25.90 29.54
C ALA A 300 0.82 26.14 31.05
N GLN A 301 0.05 27.14 31.49
CA GLN A 301 -0.25 27.33 32.92
C GLN A 301 -0.97 26.14 33.55
N LYS A 302 -1.77 25.40 32.79
CA LYS A 302 -2.48 24.23 33.32
C LYS A 302 -1.62 22.97 33.38
N ARG A 303 -0.67 22.79 32.45
CA ARG A 303 0.06 21.51 32.25
C ARG A 303 1.58 21.57 32.41
N TYR A 304 2.13 22.77 32.32
CA TYR A 304 3.56 23.10 32.27
C TYR A 304 3.88 24.29 33.20
N ASN A 305 3.10 24.47 34.27
CA ASN A 305 3.28 25.56 35.24
C ASN A 305 4.67 25.55 35.91
N GLU A 306 5.20 24.36 36.17
CA GLU A 306 6.55 24.18 36.71
C GLU A 306 7.65 24.52 35.67
N ASN A 307 7.30 24.52 34.38
CA ASN A 307 8.23 24.68 33.28
C ASN A 307 8.25 26.09 32.68
N PHE A 308 7.14 26.84 32.77
CA PHE A 308 7.03 28.14 32.11
C PHE A 308 6.49 29.23 33.01
N SER A 309 7.21 30.36 33.04
CA SER A 309 6.70 31.66 33.50
C SER A 309 6.33 32.50 32.28
N ILE A 310 5.06 32.88 32.12
CA ILE A 310 4.56 33.49 30.88
C ILE A 310 4.07 34.92 31.12
N GLU A 311 4.65 35.87 30.40
CA GLU A 311 4.17 37.26 30.32
C GLU A 311 3.66 37.57 28.90
N THR A 312 2.82 38.59 28.77
CA THR A 312 2.24 39.01 27.49
C THR A 312 2.35 40.51 27.35
N ILE A 313 2.69 40.99 26.15
CA ILE A 313 2.82 42.42 25.85
C ILE A 313 2.02 42.82 24.62
N ASP A 314 1.44 44.02 24.66
CA ASP A 314 0.78 44.63 23.52
C ASP A 314 1.82 45.24 22.57
N MET A 315 1.58 45.09 21.26
CA MET A 315 2.45 45.57 20.20
C MET A 315 1.85 46.77 19.44
N VAL A 316 0.61 47.16 19.76
CA VAL A 316 -0.14 48.19 19.01
C VAL A 316 0.37 49.60 19.28
N ASP A 317 0.61 49.97 20.54
CA ASP A 317 0.94 51.34 20.97
C ASP A 317 2.45 51.65 20.95
N GLY A 318 3.29 50.67 20.58
CA GLY A 318 4.75 50.81 20.55
C GLY A 318 5.45 50.74 21.90
N SER A 319 4.74 50.57 23.02
CA SER A 319 5.31 50.48 24.38
C SER A 319 6.31 49.32 24.53
N TRP A 320 6.13 48.23 23.78
CA TRP A 320 7.05 47.09 23.72
C TRP A 320 8.49 47.46 23.35
N ARG A 321 8.70 48.58 22.64
CA ARG A 321 10.04 49.10 22.33
C ARG A 321 10.82 49.51 23.57
N LYS A 322 10.15 49.86 24.67
CA LYS A 322 10.75 50.23 25.96
C LYS A 322 10.89 49.05 26.94
N LYS A 323 10.12 47.98 26.77
CA LYS A 323 10.20 46.77 27.62
C LYS A 323 11.56 46.10 27.47
N ASP A 324 12.20 45.74 28.58
CA ASP A 324 13.44 44.95 28.57
C ASP A 324 13.15 43.47 28.25
N PHE A 325 13.89 42.91 27.29
CA PHE A 325 13.75 41.52 26.84
C PHE A 325 14.81 40.60 27.46
N SER A 326 15.83 41.14 28.15
CA SER A 326 16.98 40.38 28.64
C SER A 326 16.62 39.32 29.69
N SER A 327 15.48 39.50 30.37
CA SER A 327 14.99 38.60 31.42
C SER A 327 14.20 37.39 30.89
N TYR A 328 14.00 37.25 29.58
CA TYR A 328 13.25 36.13 28.98
C TYR A 328 14.17 35.18 28.22
N ASP A 329 13.89 33.89 28.34
CA ASP A 329 14.57 32.84 27.58
C ASP A 329 13.97 32.69 26.17
N ILE A 330 12.67 32.98 26.04
CA ILE A 330 11.90 32.76 24.82
C ILE A 330 11.01 33.96 24.52
N VAL A 331 11.02 34.42 23.27
CA VAL A 331 10.02 35.35 22.73
C VAL A 331 9.10 34.60 21.75
N PHE A 332 7.82 34.50 22.07
CA PHE A 332 6.79 33.90 21.22
C PHE A 332 6.00 34.98 20.48
N HIS A 333 6.31 35.15 19.20
CA HIS A 333 5.72 36.18 18.36
C HIS A 333 4.44 35.72 17.65
N VAL A 334 3.31 36.18 18.19
CA VAL A 334 1.95 35.91 17.69
C VAL A 334 1.23 37.16 17.18
N ALA A 335 1.83 38.34 17.34
CA ALA A 335 1.33 39.59 16.77
C ALA A 335 1.32 39.50 15.24
N GLY A 336 0.17 39.79 14.64
CA GLY A 336 0.01 39.67 13.20
C GLY A 336 -1.43 39.87 12.76
N LEU A 337 -1.60 40.40 11.55
CA LEU A 337 -2.90 40.50 10.90
C LEU A 337 -3.20 39.20 10.16
N ALA A 338 -4.40 38.66 10.38
CA ALA A 338 -4.91 37.45 9.74
C ALA A 338 -6.40 37.61 9.38
N HIS A 339 -6.92 36.73 8.51
CA HIS A 339 -8.35 36.60 8.18
C HIS A 339 -9.04 37.71 7.36
N ALA A 340 -8.32 38.61 6.67
CA ALA A 340 -8.96 39.55 5.72
C ALA A 340 -9.38 38.90 4.40
N ASP A 341 -10.41 39.46 3.76
CA ASP A 341 -10.82 39.12 2.40
C ASP A 341 -9.83 39.76 1.41
N VAL A 342 -8.91 38.94 0.89
CA VAL A 342 -7.80 39.35 0.01
C VAL A 342 -8.22 39.74 -1.41
N GLY A 343 -9.52 39.68 -1.73
CA GLY A 343 -10.01 39.86 -3.10
C GLY A 343 -10.09 41.32 -3.59
N LYS A 344 -10.26 42.30 -2.69
CA LYS A 344 -10.27 43.75 -2.98
C LYS A 344 -9.90 44.52 -1.72
N VAL A 345 -8.65 44.97 -1.61
CA VAL A 345 -8.17 45.78 -0.48
C VAL A 345 -7.37 46.95 -1.04
N ASP A 346 -7.51 48.11 -0.43
CA ASP A 346 -6.76 49.30 -0.84
C ASP A 346 -5.24 49.13 -0.55
N GLU A 347 -4.43 49.94 -1.22
CA GLU A 347 -2.96 49.88 -1.03
C GLU A 347 -2.55 50.28 0.39
N ALA A 348 -3.35 51.09 1.10
CA ALA A 348 -3.11 51.44 2.50
C ALA A 348 -3.23 50.23 3.44
N THR A 349 -4.28 49.41 3.28
CA THR A 349 -4.46 48.17 4.06
C THR A 349 -3.38 47.17 3.73
N LYS A 350 -3.02 47.02 2.44
CA LYS A 350 -1.94 46.14 2.00
C LYS A 350 -0.60 46.56 2.62
N LYS A 351 -0.28 47.86 2.67
CA LYS A 351 0.92 48.38 3.35
C LYS A 351 0.93 48.01 4.83
N LYS A 352 -0.20 48.19 5.52
CA LYS A 352 -0.35 47.81 6.94
C LYS A 352 -0.09 46.32 7.19
N TYR A 353 -0.43 45.45 6.23
CA TYR A 353 -0.09 44.02 6.31
C TYR A 353 1.41 43.75 6.32
N TYR A 354 2.18 44.44 5.47
CA TYR A 354 3.64 44.31 5.47
C TYR A 354 4.25 44.92 6.75
N GLU A 355 3.80 46.11 7.17
CA GLU A 355 4.28 46.75 8.39
C GLU A 355 4.11 45.85 9.62
N VAL A 356 2.93 45.21 9.76
CA VAL A 356 2.62 44.39 10.94
C VAL A 356 3.14 42.95 10.82
N ASN A 357 2.99 42.27 9.69
CA ASN A 357 3.38 40.86 9.59
C ASN A 357 4.86 40.66 9.31
N LYS A 358 5.53 41.60 8.64
CA LYS A 358 6.94 41.53 8.26
C LYS A 358 7.78 42.46 9.12
N ASP A 359 7.57 43.77 9.02
CA ASP A 359 8.53 44.73 9.58
C ASP A 359 8.53 44.68 11.12
N LEU A 360 7.35 44.61 11.74
CA LEU A 360 7.22 44.42 13.19
C LEU A 360 7.81 43.08 13.67
N ALA A 361 7.62 42.00 12.92
CA ALA A 361 8.15 40.68 13.27
C ALA A 361 9.68 40.66 13.25
N ILE A 362 10.29 41.23 12.21
CA ILE A 362 11.75 41.35 12.08
C ILE A 362 12.30 42.25 13.19
N ALA A 363 11.72 43.43 13.40
CA ALA A 363 12.17 44.35 14.45
C ALA A 363 12.06 43.75 15.86
N THR A 364 11.03 42.93 16.11
CA THR A 364 10.87 42.22 17.39
C THR A 364 11.94 41.14 17.56
N ALA A 365 12.25 40.39 16.49
CA ALA A 365 13.30 39.37 16.51
C ALA A 365 14.69 39.98 16.70
N GLU A 366 15.00 41.09 16.03
CA GLU A 366 16.25 41.85 16.21
C GLU A 366 16.41 42.33 17.65
N LYS A 367 15.33 42.86 18.23
CA LYS A 367 15.34 43.26 19.64
C LYS A 367 15.57 42.08 20.59
N ALA A 368 14.90 40.95 20.36
CA ALA A 368 15.09 39.75 21.18
C ALA A 368 16.54 39.24 21.10
N LYS A 369 17.12 39.22 19.89
CA LYS A 369 18.50 38.85 19.66
C LYS A 369 19.48 39.78 20.40
N ASN A 370 19.30 41.09 20.27
CA ASN A 370 20.15 42.08 20.92
C ASN A 370 20.05 42.04 22.46
N ALA A 371 18.92 41.59 22.99
CA ALA A 371 18.71 41.41 24.42
C ALA A 371 19.25 40.07 24.96
N GLY A 372 19.77 39.18 24.10
CA GLY A 372 20.32 37.89 24.52
C GLY A 372 19.29 36.78 24.77
N VAL A 373 18.06 36.93 24.26
CA VAL A 373 17.03 35.88 24.33
C VAL A 373 17.50 34.63 23.60
N GLY A 374 17.35 33.44 24.19
CA GLY A 374 17.88 32.20 23.58
C GLY A 374 17.07 31.67 22.39
N GLN A 375 15.74 31.88 22.38
CA GLN A 375 14.87 31.36 21.32
C GLN A 375 13.78 32.36 20.90
N PHE A 376 13.57 32.51 19.59
CA PHE A 376 12.48 33.29 19.00
C PHE A 376 11.52 32.38 18.21
N VAL A 377 10.26 32.36 18.61
CA VAL A 377 9.22 31.50 18.01
C VAL A 377 8.28 32.36 17.16
N PHE A 378 8.25 32.13 15.85
CA PHE A 378 7.48 32.91 14.88
C PHE A 378 6.34 32.09 14.24
N MET A 379 5.14 32.67 14.21
CA MET A 379 3.96 32.09 13.54
C MET A 379 3.82 32.57 12.08
N SER A 380 4.36 31.75 11.17
CA SER A 380 4.07 31.80 9.73
C SER A 380 2.78 31.02 9.40
N SER A 381 2.58 30.57 8.16
CA SER A 381 1.37 29.83 7.77
C SER A 381 1.55 29.02 6.49
N MET A 382 0.78 27.95 6.34
CA MET A 382 0.69 27.16 5.10
C MET A 382 0.37 27.99 3.84
N ILE A 383 -0.22 29.17 4.00
CA ILE A 383 -0.54 30.07 2.87
C ILE A 383 0.69 30.59 2.11
N VAL A 384 1.89 30.51 2.69
CA VAL A 384 3.15 30.86 1.98
C VAL A 384 3.39 29.96 0.77
N TYR A 385 2.72 28.82 0.70
CA TYR A 385 2.74 27.91 -0.46
C TYR A 385 1.63 28.21 -1.49
N GLY A 386 0.90 29.31 -1.33
CA GLY A 386 -0.21 29.73 -2.19
C GLY A 386 -1.55 29.07 -1.83
N GLU A 387 -2.59 29.34 -2.61
CA GLU A 387 -3.96 28.89 -2.31
C GLU A 387 -4.19 27.37 -2.47
N SER A 388 -5.33 26.89 -1.95
CA SER A 388 -5.77 25.49 -2.12
C SER A 388 -5.93 25.12 -3.60
N ALA A 389 -5.74 23.85 -3.94
CA ALA A 389 -6.02 23.39 -5.30
C ALA A 389 -7.52 23.57 -5.64
N LYS A 390 -7.78 23.87 -6.92
CA LYS A 390 -9.15 23.87 -7.45
C LYS A 390 -9.80 22.50 -7.24
N TYR A 391 -11.12 22.50 -7.10
CA TYR A 391 -11.97 21.31 -6.92
C TYR A 391 -11.55 20.17 -7.86
N GLY A 392 -11.37 18.98 -7.30
CA GLY A 392 -10.96 17.77 -8.01
C GLY A 392 -9.45 17.67 -8.33
N LYS A 393 -8.63 18.67 -7.99
CA LYS A 393 -7.17 18.59 -8.06
C LYS A 393 -6.59 18.45 -6.66
N ARG A 394 -5.49 17.71 -6.51
CA ARG A 394 -4.75 17.53 -5.24
C ARG A 394 -3.53 18.46 -5.20
N LYS A 395 -3.35 19.20 -4.11
CA LYS A 395 -2.13 19.98 -3.82
C LYS A 395 -1.52 19.46 -2.54
N GLU A 396 -0.36 18.84 -2.68
CA GLU A 396 0.43 18.32 -1.58
C GLU A 396 1.71 19.13 -1.45
N ILE A 397 1.94 19.63 -0.24
CA ILE A 397 3.16 20.34 0.13
C ILE A 397 4.08 19.30 0.75
N THR A 398 5.25 19.14 0.15
CA THR A 398 6.33 18.25 0.59
C THR A 398 7.54 19.09 0.99
N LYS A 399 8.58 18.46 1.54
CA LYS A 399 9.87 19.12 1.80
C LYS A 399 10.55 19.72 0.55
N TYR A 400 10.12 19.31 -0.64
CA TYR A 400 10.63 19.81 -1.92
C TYR A 400 9.77 20.95 -2.50
N THR A 401 8.60 21.22 -1.93
CA THR A 401 7.71 22.28 -2.40
C THR A 401 8.28 23.63 -1.97
N LYS A 402 8.55 24.51 -2.94
CA LYS A 402 8.98 25.88 -2.66
C LYS A 402 7.79 26.76 -2.27
N PRO A 403 7.94 27.66 -1.27
CA PRO A 403 6.99 28.73 -1.03
C PRO A 403 6.77 29.54 -2.31
N ASN A 404 5.50 29.81 -2.60
CA ASN A 404 5.07 30.59 -3.76
C ASN A 404 3.75 31.29 -3.38
N PRO A 405 3.82 32.36 -2.58
CA PRO A 405 2.65 33.06 -2.10
C PRO A 405 1.91 33.71 -3.28
N THR A 406 0.62 33.40 -3.43
CA THR A 406 -0.24 33.97 -4.49
C THR A 406 -1.08 35.15 -4.01
N SER A 407 -0.90 35.60 -2.77
CA SER A 407 -1.62 36.72 -2.16
C SER A 407 -0.68 37.59 -1.34
N PHE A 408 -0.98 38.89 -1.22
CA PHE A 408 -0.17 39.82 -0.40
C PHE A 408 -0.08 39.40 1.07
N TYR A 409 -1.13 38.77 1.63
CA TYR A 409 -1.09 38.21 2.98
C TYR A 409 -0.05 37.10 3.09
N GLY A 410 -0.09 36.13 2.16
CA GLY A 410 0.90 35.05 2.14
C GLY A 410 2.32 35.56 1.86
N ASP A 411 2.46 36.58 1.03
CA ASP A 411 3.75 37.20 0.73
C ASP A 411 4.33 37.94 1.95
N SER A 412 3.51 38.72 2.68
CA SER A 412 3.94 39.37 3.92
C SER A 412 4.46 38.37 4.96
N LYS A 413 3.80 37.21 5.10
CA LYS A 413 4.23 36.12 6.01
C LYS A 413 5.49 35.42 5.52
N TRP A 414 5.65 35.27 4.21
CA TRP A 414 6.85 34.69 3.62
C TRP A 414 8.07 35.59 3.81
N GLN A 415 7.94 36.90 3.55
CA GLN A 415 9.03 37.85 3.78
C GLN A 415 9.44 37.93 5.26
N ALA A 416 8.47 37.86 6.17
CA ALA A 416 8.74 37.80 7.61
C ALA A 416 9.50 36.52 8.00
N ASP A 417 9.04 35.36 7.52
CA ASP A 417 9.64 34.04 7.72
C ASP A 417 11.11 34.00 7.24
N GLU A 418 11.41 34.57 6.07
CA GLU A 418 12.78 34.73 5.59
C GLU A 418 13.58 35.72 6.42
N GLY A 419 12.97 36.85 6.80
CA GLY A 419 13.62 37.91 7.57
C GLY A 419 14.08 37.45 8.94
N VAL A 420 13.19 36.82 9.72
CA VAL A 420 13.55 36.36 11.07
C VAL A 420 14.57 35.22 11.04
N ARG A 421 14.52 34.31 10.05
CA ARG A 421 15.48 33.21 9.92
C ARG A 421 16.90 33.69 9.60
N LYS A 422 17.06 34.83 8.94
CA LYS A 422 18.38 35.43 8.69
C LYS A 422 19.07 35.90 9.98
N LEU A 423 18.31 36.05 11.07
CA LEU A 423 18.84 36.44 12.38
C LEU A 423 19.33 35.26 13.21
N GLU A 424 19.07 34.01 12.79
CA GLU A 424 19.48 32.80 13.51
C GLU A 424 21.01 32.68 13.59
N ASP A 425 21.53 32.35 14.77
CA ASP A 425 22.93 32.01 14.99
C ASP A 425 23.08 31.02 16.17
N ASP A 426 24.31 30.74 16.59
CA ASP A 426 24.62 29.75 17.63
C ASP A 426 24.02 30.08 19.01
N LYS A 427 23.67 31.35 19.28
CA LYS A 427 23.10 31.82 20.56
C LYS A 427 21.62 32.22 20.44
N PHE A 428 21.13 32.48 19.23
CA PHE A 428 19.77 32.91 18.95
C PHE A 428 19.06 31.93 18.01
N ALA A 429 18.29 31.02 18.60
CA ALA A 429 17.56 30.00 17.85
C ALA A 429 16.24 30.55 17.28
N VAL A 430 15.99 30.40 15.98
CA VAL A 430 14.76 30.88 15.33
C VAL A 430 13.86 29.72 14.93
N LEU A 431 12.70 29.63 15.56
CA LEU A 431 11.71 28.60 15.30
C LEU A 431 10.54 29.18 14.50
N VAL A 432 10.34 28.71 13.28
CA VAL A 432 9.24 29.12 12.40
C VAL A 432 8.19 28.02 12.30
N LEU A 433 6.96 28.29 12.72
CA LEU A 433 5.81 27.38 12.51
C LEU A 433 5.02 27.79 11.27
N ARG A 434 4.75 26.85 10.36
CA ARG A 434 3.84 27.00 9.21
C ARG A 434 2.61 26.12 9.38
N PRO A 435 1.75 26.35 10.38
CA PRO A 435 0.59 25.50 10.61
C PRO A 435 -0.41 25.59 9.44
N PRO A 436 -1.20 24.52 9.20
CA PRO A 436 -2.37 24.57 8.35
C PRO A 436 -3.51 25.32 9.08
N MET A 437 -4.77 25.11 8.68
CA MET A 437 -5.91 25.71 9.39
C MET A 437 -5.95 25.24 10.85
N ILE A 438 -5.81 26.19 11.78
CA ILE A 438 -5.94 25.95 13.21
C ILE A 438 -7.43 26.05 13.60
N TYR A 439 -7.92 25.11 14.40
CA TYR A 439 -9.27 25.14 14.93
C TYR A 439 -9.32 24.71 16.39
N GLY A 440 -10.43 25.07 17.04
CA GLY A 440 -10.68 24.87 18.45
C GLY A 440 -11.83 25.78 18.89
N LYS A 441 -12.21 25.67 20.15
CA LYS A 441 -13.27 26.51 20.71
C LYS A 441 -12.89 27.99 20.57
N GLY A 442 -13.80 28.83 20.09
CA GLY A 442 -13.53 30.26 19.85
C GLY A 442 -12.54 30.56 18.71
N SER A 443 -12.14 29.57 17.90
CA SER A 443 -11.26 29.81 16.75
C SER A 443 -11.89 30.77 15.74
N LYS A 444 -11.03 31.56 15.07
CA LYS A 444 -11.41 32.51 14.01
C LYS A 444 -11.15 31.89 12.62
N GLY A 445 -11.86 32.33 11.58
CA GLY A 445 -11.65 31.89 10.20
C GLY A 445 -12.70 30.91 9.66
N ASN A 446 -12.28 29.88 8.91
CA ASN A 446 -13.21 29.04 8.13
C ASN A 446 -13.98 28.02 8.97
N TYR A 447 -13.43 27.55 10.09
CA TYR A 447 -14.06 26.53 10.94
C TYR A 447 -15.44 26.99 11.46
N PRO A 448 -15.60 28.19 12.06
CA PRO A 448 -16.92 28.69 12.48
C PRO A 448 -17.97 28.74 11.37
N ILE A 449 -17.55 29.05 10.13
CA ILE A 449 -18.44 29.08 8.96
C ILE A 449 -18.96 27.67 8.68
N LEU A 450 -18.07 26.66 8.67
CA LEU A 450 -18.44 25.26 8.51
C LEU A 450 -19.33 24.75 9.64
N ALA A 451 -19.03 25.13 10.89
CA ALA A 451 -19.83 24.76 12.04
C ALA A 451 -21.25 25.36 11.99
N LYS A 452 -21.38 26.62 11.56
CA LYS A 452 -22.68 27.27 11.35
C LYS A 452 -23.49 26.57 10.25
N LEU A 453 -22.85 26.16 9.16
CA LEU A 453 -23.50 25.39 8.09
C LEU A 453 -23.94 24.00 8.58
N ALA A 454 -23.07 23.29 9.31
CA ALA A 454 -23.35 21.97 9.88
C ALA A 454 -24.56 21.95 10.83
N LYS A 455 -24.76 23.05 11.58
CA LYS A 455 -25.87 23.21 12.52
C LYS A 455 -27.20 23.62 11.86
N LYS A 456 -27.15 24.15 10.63
CA LYS A 456 -28.33 24.70 9.92
C LYS A 456 -28.82 23.82 8.77
N LEU A 457 -27.93 23.18 8.03
CA LEU A 457 -28.30 22.45 6.81
C LEU A 457 -28.68 20.98 7.11
N PRO A 458 -29.83 20.48 6.59
CA PRO A 458 -30.22 19.08 6.75
C PRO A 458 -29.45 18.13 5.82
N VAL A 459 -28.90 18.66 4.73
CA VAL A 459 -28.18 17.91 3.70
C VAL A 459 -26.87 18.60 3.34
N PHE A 460 -25.85 17.82 2.98
CA PHE A 460 -24.55 18.33 2.58
C PHE A 460 -23.94 17.46 1.46
N PRO A 461 -23.16 18.02 0.51
CA PRO A 461 -22.53 17.22 -0.53
C PRO A 461 -21.50 16.23 0.03
N GLU A 462 -21.36 15.07 -0.62
CA GLU A 462 -20.36 14.06 -0.26
C GLU A 462 -19.12 14.19 -1.14
N ILE A 463 -18.26 15.15 -0.81
CA ILE A 463 -17.05 15.45 -1.58
C ILE A 463 -15.85 14.76 -0.96
N ASP A 464 -15.08 14.08 -1.82
CA ASP A 464 -13.84 13.44 -1.45
C ASP A 464 -12.67 14.43 -1.57
N ASN A 465 -12.46 15.24 -0.52
CA ASN A 465 -11.32 16.16 -0.40
C ASN A 465 -10.48 15.89 0.84
N GLU A 466 -9.20 16.25 0.78
CA GLU A 466 -8.22 16.09 1.85
C GLU A 466 -7.71 17.47 2.29
N ARG A 467 -7.78 17.73 3.60
CA ARG A 467 -7.22 18.94 4.20
C ARG A 467 -6.35 18.62 5.41
N SER A 468 -5.21 19.28 5.48
CA SER A 468 -4.42 19.36 6.72
C SER A 468 -5.10 20.36 7.64
N MET A 469 -5.23 19.97 8.91
CA MET A 469 -5.81 20.79 9.97
C MET A 469 -4.99 20.57 11.24
N LEU A 470 -5.07 21.52 12.17
CA LEU A 470 -4.38 21.42 13.45
C LEU A 470 -5.31 21.85 14.58
N TYR A 471 -5.57 20.94 15.51
CA TYR A 471 -6.32 21.26 16.72
C TYR A 471 -5.47 22.11 17.68
N ILE A 472 -6.10 23.09 18.34
CA ILE A 472 -5.41 24.08 19.18
C ILE A 472 -4.63 23.44 20.34
N ASP A 473 -5.15 22.41 21.01
CA ASP A 473 -4.41 21.74 22.09
C ASP A 473 -3.19 20.97 21.58
N ASN A 474 -3.29 20.35 20.39
CA ASN A 474 -2.15 19.70 19.75
C ASN A 474 -1.08 20.76 19.38
N LEU A 475 -1.49 21.95 18.94
CA LEU A 475 -0.57 23.06 18.69
C LEU A 475 0.10 23.53 19.99
N CYS A 476 -0.65 23.68 21.08
CA CYS A 476 -0.11 24.14 22.35
C CYS A 476 0.86 23.12 22.96
N GLU A 477 0.52 21.83 22.89
CA GLU A 477 1.41 20.74 23.27
C GLU A 477 2.70 20.81 22.43
N PHE A 478 2.57 20.94 21.11
CA PHE A 478 3.71 21.07 20.22
C PHE A 478 4.61 22.25 20.61
N LEU A 479 4.04 23.43 20.86
CA LEU A 479 4.75 24.63 21.28
C LEU A 479 5.51 24.42 22.60
N CYS A 480 4.86 23.83 23.62
CA CYS A 480 5.51 23.55 24.90
C CYS A 480 6.74 22.65 24.71
N LEU A 481 6.58 21.56 23.95
CA LEU A 481 7.65 20.59 23.71
C LEU A 481 8.82 21.23 22.94
N VAL A 482 8.57 21.98 21.86
CA VAL A 482 9.66 22.60 21.08
C VAL A 482 10.33 23.78 21.79
N MET A 483 9.62 24.48 22.66
CA MET A 483 10.17 25.55 23.51
C MET A 483 11.11 25.01 24.58
N LEU A 484 10.77 23.85 25.18
CA LEU A 484 11.69 23.16 26.09
C LEU A 484 12.94 22.66 25.37
N VAL A 485 12.81 22.16 24.14
CA VAL A 485 13.98 21.78 23.31
C VAL A 485 14.91 22.97 23.03
N GLY A 486 14.37 24.18 22.87
CA GLY A 486 15.17 25.41 22.75
C GLY A 486 15.97 25.55 21.45
N LYS A 487 15.62 24.82 20.39
CA LYS A 487 16.29 24.85 19.08
C LYS A 487 15.44 25.50 18.00
N GLY A 488 16.09 26.03 16.96
CA GLY A 488 15.45 26.65 15.81
C GLY A 488 15.02 25.63 14.74
N GLY A 489 14.47 26.13 13.64
CA GLY A 489 14.05 25.33 12.48
C GLY A 489 12.64 25.67 11.97
N ILE A 490 12.25 25.03 10.88
CA ILE A 490 10.94 25.23 10.24
C ILE A 490 10.05 24.02 10.51
N PHE A 491 8.88 24.25 11.10
CA PHE A 491 7.97 23.21 11.57
C PHE A 491 6.60 23.31 10.90
N PHE A 492 5.99 22.16 10.65
CA PHE A 492 4.74 21.98 9.93
C PHE A 492 3.74 21.16 10.77
N PRO A 493 3.39 21.53 12.01
CA PRO A 493 2.50 20.71 12.83
C PRO A 493 1.12 20.56 12.16
N GLN A 494 0.59 19.34 12.14
CA GLN A 494 -0.77 19.01 11.71
C GLN A 494 -1.34 17.84 12.54
N ASN A 495 -2.63 17.56 12.42
CA ASN A 495 -3.29 16.41 13.04
C ASN A 495 -2.78 15.06 12.49
N ASP A 496 -3.11 13.97 13.16
CA ASP A 496 -2.66 12.61 12.84
C ASP A 496 -3.15 12.05 11.50
N ARG A 497 -4.17 12.67 10.91
CA ARG A 497 -4.75 12.30 9.62
C ARG A 497 -5.31 13.50 8.87
N TYR A 498 -5.53 13.34 7.58
CA TYR A 498 -6.25 14.32 6.77
C TYR A 498 -7.74 14.30 7.08
N THR A 499 -8.37 15.47 6.99
CA THR A 499 -9.80 15.64 7.28
C THR A 499 -10.57 15.94 6.00
N LYS A 500 -11.66 15.21 5.75
CA LYS A 500 -12.61 15.51 4.68
C LYS A 500 -13.60 16.56 5.14
N THR A 501 -13.89 17.55 4.28
CA THR A 501 -14.78 18.65 4.67
C THR A 501 -16.20 18.16 4.93
N SER A 502 -16.70 17.24 4.11
CA SER A 502 -18.03 16.64 4.30
C SER A 502 -18.12 15.80 5.59
N ASP A 503 -17.07 15.08 5.96
CA ASP A 503 -17.04 14.27 7.18
C ASP A 503 -16.94 15.16 8.43
N MET A 504 -16.13 16.22 8.38
CA MET A 504 -16.04 17.21 9.44
C MET A 504 -17.39 17.91 9.70
N VAL A 505 -18.05 18.37 8.64
CA VAL A 505 -19.38 19.00 8.74
C VAL A 505 -20.41 18.02 9.33
N LYS A 506 -20.35 16.74 8.93
CA LYS A 506 -21.19 15.69 9.50
C LYS A 506 -20.92 15.49 11.00
N GLN A 507 -19.65 15.37 11.40
CA GLN A 507 -19.26 15.20 12.79
C GLN A 507 -19.69 16.38 13.67
N ILE A 508 -19.51 17.62 13.20
CA ILE A 508 -19.98 18.81 13.91
C ILE A 508 -21.50 18.76 14.11
N SER A 509 -22.26 18.36 13.08
CA SER A 509 -23.71 18.24 13.15
C SER A 509 -24.15 17.18 14.16
N ASP A 510 -23.51 16.01 14.15
CA ASP A 510 -23.80 14.89 15.05
C ASP A 510 -23.56 15.28 16.52
N VAL A 511 -22.42 15.90 16.80
CA VAL A 511 -22.08 16.41 18.15
C VAL A 511 -23.05 17.51 18.60
N SER A 512 -23.52 18.33 17.66
CA SER A 512 -24.50 19.39 17.94
C SER A 512 -25.94 18.86 18.10
N GLY A 513 -26.15 17.53 18.09
CA GLY A 513 -27.47 16.91 18.20
C GLY A 513 -28.37 17.11 16.98
N LYS A 514 -27.79 17.41 15.80
CA LYS A 514 -28.52 17.60 14.54
C LYS A 514 -28.27 16.43 13.58
N ARG A 515 -29.29 16.10 12.79
CA ARG A 515 -29.19 15.04 11.78
C ARG A 515 -28.85 15.66 10.42
N LEU A 516 -27.61 15.48 9.99
CA LEU A 516 -27.17 15.84 8.63
C LEU A 516 -26.95 14.59 7.77
N ILE A 517 -27.47 14.61 6.54
CA ILE A 517 -27.31 13.52 5.57
C ILE A 517 -26.36 13.96 4.45
N LYS A 518 -25.34 13.15 4.16
CA LYS A 518 -24.44 13.37 3.03
C LYS A 518 -25.06 12.79 1.75
N ILE A 519 -25.09 13.58 0.66
CA ILE A 519 -25.77 13.18 -0.59
C ILE A 519 -24.81 13.36 -1.79
N PRO A 520 -24.39 12.26 -2.46
CA PRO A 520 -23.55 12.32 -3.66
C PRO A 520 -24.17 13.07 -4.86
N PHE A 521 -25.50 13.09 -4.96
CA PHE A 521 -26.22 13.83 -6.02
C PHE A 521 -25.97 15.34 -5.97
N LEU A 522 -25.52 15.89 -4.83
CA LEU A 522 -25.17 17.31 -4.73
C LEU A 522 -23.78 17.62 -5.34
N ASN A 523 -22.96 16.59 -5.62
CA ASN A 523 -21.58 16.77 -6.09
C ASN A 523 -21.46 17.48 -7.45
N PRO A 524 -22.33 17.21 -8.45
CA PRO A 524 -22.34 17.98 -9.70
C PRO A 524 -22.57 19.48 -9.48
N PHE A 525 -23.42 19.87 -8.52
CA PHE A 525 -23.64 21.29 -8.21
C PHE A 525 -22.43 21.95 -7.57
N VAL A 526 -21.69 21.22 -6.72
CA VAL A 526 -20.40 21.67 -6.19
C VAL A 526 -19.39 21.82 -7.33
N TRP A 527 -19.35 20.88 -8.28
CA TRP A 527 -18.47 20.97 -9.45
C TRP A 527 -18.81 22.19 -10.32
N VAL A 528 -20.10 22.44 -10.60
CA VAL A 528 -20.56 23.64 -11.34
C VAL A 528 -20.15 24.90 -10.56
N GLY A 529 -20.47 24.96 -9.27
CA GLY A 529 -20.13 26.09 -8.41
C GLY A 529 -18.63 26.40 -8.40
N ALA A 530 -17.77 25.38 -8.42
CA ALA A 530 -16.32 25.53 -8.49
C ALA A 530 -15.79 26.12 -9.81
N LYS A 531 -16.60 26.08 -10.88
CA LYS A 531 -16.29 26.63 -12.22
C LYS A 531 -16.83 28.04 -12.43
N ILE A 532 -17.76 28.50 -11.60
CA ILE A 532 -18.32 29.85 -11.69
C ILE A 532 -17.21 30.86 -11.31
N PRO A 533 -16.87 31.83 -12.19
CA PRO A 533 -15.86 32.84 -11.89
C PRO A 533 -16.30 33.75 -10.74
N GLY A 534 -15.34 34.41 -10.08
CA GLY A 534 -15.59 35.32 -8.98
C GLY A 534 -15.81 34.63 -7.62
N LYS A 535 -16.59 35.28 -6.75
CA LYS A 535 -16.71 34.92 -5.32
C LYS A 535 -17.27 33.52 -5.07
N ILE A 536 -18.18 33.05 -5.93
CA ILE A 536 -18.83 31.73 -5.80
C ILE A 536 -17.80 30.61 -6.01
N GLY A 537 -17.08 30.62 -7.12
CA GLY A 537 -16.01 29.64 -7.35
C GLY A 537 -14.89 29.72 -6.33
N GLY A 538 -14.52 30.93 -5.88
CA GLY A 538 -13.54 31.11 -4.80
C GLY A 538 -13.95 30.39 -3.51
N LEU A 539 -15.19 30.59 -3.05
CA LEU A 539 -15.71 29.94 -1.84
C LEU A 539 -15.78 28.42 -1.97
N VAL A 540 -16.25 27.91 -3.11
CA VAL A 540 -16.35 26.46 -3.35
C VAL A 540 -14.97 25.81 -3.38
N ASN A 541 -14.00 26.40 -4.08
CA ASN A 541 -12.62 25.89 -4.10
C ASN A 541 -11.93 26.03 -2.73
N LYS A 542 -12.27 27.04 -1.94
CA LYS A 542 -11.76 27.20 -0.56
C LYS A 542 -12.37 26.21 0.42
N ALA A 543 -13.62 25.77 0.21
CA ALA A 543 -14.28 24.76 1.05
C ALA A 543 -13.89 23.33 0.66
N PHE A 544 -13.94 23.02 -0.64
CA PHE A 544 -13.82 21.66 -1.18
C PHE A 544 -12.54 21.39 -1.96
N GLY A 545 -11.63 22.36 -2.03
CA GLY A 545 -10.29 22.17 -2.58
C GLY A 545 -9.42 21.30 -1.67
N ASN A 546 -8.43 20.65 -2.29
CA ASN A 546 -7.44 19.85 -1.58
C ASN A 546 -6.22 20.71 -1.25
N MET A 547 -5.75 20.64 -0.01
CA MET A 547 -4.49 21.26 0.40
C MET A 547 -3.97 20.56 1.65
N ILE A 548 -2.83 19.89 1.52
CA ILE A 548 -2.26 19.06 2.58
C ILE A 548 -0.75 19.26 2.70
N TYR A 549 -0.21 19.09 3.89
CA TYR A 549 1.19 18.73 4.12
C TYR A 549 1.33 17.22 4.08
N ALA A 550 2.36 16.72 3.42
CA ALA A 550 2.72 15.31 3.52
C ALA A 550 2.92 14.93 5.00
N GLN A 551 2.31 13.82 5.45
CA GLN A 551 2.22 13.46 6.88
C GLN A 551 3.58 13.38 7.58
N GLU A 552 4.60 12.95 6.85
CA GLU A 552 5.98 12.83 7.31
C GLU A 552 6.63 14.18 7.67
N MET A 553 6.17 15.32 7.10
CA MET A 553 6.69 16.66 7.45
C MET A 553 6.34 17.09 8.87
N SER A 554 5.39 16.38 9.47
CA SER A 554 4.80 16.70 10.77
C SER A 554 5.13 15.64 11.81
N VAL A 555 6.06 14.72 11.50
CA VAL A 555 6.58 13.71 12.44
C VAL A 555 7.95 14.16 12.92
N TYR A 556 8.04 14.42 14.23
CA TYR A 556 9.26 14.91 14.86
C TYR A 556 9.73 13.87 15.87
N PRO A 557 10.82 13.14 15.60
CA PRO A 557 11.31 12.12 16.51
C PRO A 557 11.57 12.69 17.92
N GLY A 558 10.97 12.10 18.94
CA GLY A 558 11.07 12.57 20.33
C GLY A 558 10.02 13.63 20.75
N ILE A 559 9.15 14.07 19.84
CA ILE A 559 8.06 15.01 20.16
C ILE A 559 6.72 14.39 19.78
N GLU A 560 5.97 13.95 20.79
CA GLU A 560 4.61 13.45 20.63
C GLU A 560 3.58 14.53 21.01
N TYR A 561 3.19 15.36 20.04
CA TYR A 561 2.26 16.47 20.26
C TYR A 561 0.81 16.21 19.84
N ARG A 562 0.55 15.12 19.10
CA ARG A 562 -0.77 14.77 18.55
C ARG A 562 -1.60 14.02 19.60
N ILE A 563 -1.87 14.68 20.72
CA ILE A 563 -2.49 14.10 21.91
C ILE A 563 -4.02 13.97 21.81
N VAL A 564 -4.66 14.67 20.86
CA VAL A 564 -6.10 14.59 20.60
C VAL A 564 -6.37 14.25 19.13
N GLY A 565 -7.15 13.20 18.90
CA GLY A 565 -7.58 12.78 17.56
C GLY A 565 -8.64 13.71 16.94
N VAL A 566 -8.85 13.59 15.63
CA VAL A 566 -9.76 14.48 14.89
C VAL A 566 -11.21 14.43 15.40
N GLU A 567 -11.78 13.24 15.66
CA GLU A 567 -13.16 13.14 16.17
C GLU A 567 -13.30 13.81 17.55
N ASP A 568 -12.41 13.47 18.48
CA ASP A 568 -12.45 13.99 19.85
C ASP A 568 -12.22 15.50 19.86
N SER A 569 -11.31 16.00 19.03
CA SER A 569 -11.06 17.44 18.92
C SER A 569 -12.27 18.24 18.41
N ILE A 570 -13.09 17.66 17.52
CA ILE A 570 -14.34 18.28 17.07
C ILE A 570 -15.36 18.25 18.20
N ALA A 571 -15.46 17.13 18.92
CA ALA A 571 -16.31 17.02 20.10
C ALA A 571 -15.94 18.07 21.17
N TYR A 572 -14.66 18.23 21.52
CA TYR A 572 -14.20 19.25 22.48
C TYR A 572 -14.37 20.69 21.97
N THR A 573 -14.35 20.88 20.66
CA THR A 573 -14.60 22.21 20.07
C THR A 573 -16.07 22.61 20.21
N GLU A 574 -16.99 21.66 20.05
CA GLU A 574 -18.43 21.90 20.00
C GLU A 574 -19.16 21.67 21.35
N GLU A 575 -18.73 20.71 22.18
CA GLU A 575 -19.29 20.42 23.51
C GLU A 575 -18.66 21.27 24.63
N LYS A 576 -19.36 21.38 25.77
CA LYS A 576 -18.83 21.95 27.02
C LYS A 576 -17.97 20.97 27.83
N LYS A 577 -17.45 19.87 27.25
CA LYS A 577 -16.58 18.93 27.99
C LYS A 577 -15.17 19.48 28.14
N THR A 578 -14.60 19.33 29.34
CA THR A 578 -13.21 19.68 29.65
C THR A 578 -12.31 18.48 29.40
N LEU A 579 -11.14 18.67 28.78
CA LEU A 579 -10.12 17.62 28.67
C LEU A 579 -9.68 17.17 30.07
N ASN A 580 -9.99 15.93 30.44
CA ASN A 580 -9.39 15.20 31.56
C ASN A 580 -8.35 14.22 31.03
N VAL A 581 -7.20 14.74 30.60
CA VAL A 581 -6.03 13.92 30.30
C VAL A 581 -5.01 14.17 31.40
N LYS A 582 -4.80 13.17 32.27
CA LYS A 582 -3.75 13.19 33.30
C LYS A 582 -2.37 13.01 32.64
N ARG A 583 -1.33 13.61 33.24
CA ARG A 583 0.09 13.45 32.87
C ARG A 583 0.45 11.96 33.01
N GLY A 584 0.89 11.32 31.93
CA GLY A 584 1.29 9.91 31.89
C GLY A 584 0.43 9.04 30.97
N TYR A 585 0.62 9.14 29.65
CA TYR A 585 0.12 8.14 28.71
C TYR A 585 0.94 6.86 28.85
N LEU A 586 0.48 5.93 29.70
CA LEU A 586 0.73 4.51 29.45
C LEU A 586 0.00 4.18 28.14
N LYS A 587 0.74 3.78 27.10
CA LYS A 587 0.16 3.30 25.84
C LYS A 587 -0.87 2.21 26.15
N GLU A 588 -2.15 2.43 25.80
CA GLU A 588 -3.09 1.31 25.72
C GLU A 588 -2.49 0.24 24.80
N LYS A 589 -2.49 -1.02 25.26
CA LYS A 589 -2.00 -2.14 24.47
C LYS A 589 -2.78 -2.20 23.14
N PRO A 590 -2.11 -2.49 22.01
CA PRO A 590 -2.82 -2.61 20.74
C PRO A 590 -3.82 -3.77 20.82
N ARG A 591 -5.04 -3.57 20.31
CA ARG A 591 -6.08 -4.60 20.36
C ARG A 591 -6.09 -5.50 19.12
N ALA A 592 -6.30 -6.79 19.33
CA ALA A 592 -6.51 -7.80 18.30
C ALA A 592 -7.88 -8.47 18.48
N LEU A 593 -8.57 -8.75 17.37
CA LEU A 593 -9.82 -9.50 17.36
C LEU A 593 -9.57 -10.89 16.77
N MET A 594 -9.91 -11.93 17.52
CA MET A 594 -10.00 -13.31 17.06
C MET A 594 -11.46 -13.67 16.82
N LEU A 595 -11.86 -13.97 15.58
CA LEU A 595 -13.27 -14.19 15.24
C LEU A 595 -13.48 -15.51 14.51
N ALA A 596 -14.42 -16.32 15.01
CA ALA A 596 -14.89 -17.54 14.35
C ALA A 596 -16.43 -17.65 14.42
N SER A 597 -17.05 -18.54 13.63
CA SER A 597 -18.51 -18.69 13.65
C SER A 597 -19.04 -19.36 14.94
N VAL A 598 -18.31 -20.32 15.52
CA VAL A 598 -18.74 -21.14 16.67
C VAL A 598 -17.60 -21.33 17.68
N ALA A 599 -17.94 -21.59 18.93
CA ALA A 599 -16.97 -21.76 20.03
C ALA A 599 -16.00 -22.94 19.83
N SER A 600 -16.44 -24.07 19.24
CA SER A 600 -15.54 -25.20 18.95
C SER A 600 -14.34 -24.80 18.10
N MET A 601 -14.52 -23.84 17.17
CA MET A 601 -13.45 -23.35 16.33
C MET A 601 -12.39 -22.59 17.14
N ILE A 602 -12.78 -21.92 18.21
CA ILE A 602 -11.85 -21.24 19.10
C ILE A 602 -11.09 -22.27 19.95
N ASP A 603 -11.82 -23.17 20.61
CA ASP A 603 -11.25 -24.20 21.50
C ASP A 603 -10.23 -25.09 20.78
N GLN A 604 -10.58 -25.58 19.59
CA GLN A 604 -9.79 -26.61 18.90
C GLN A 604 -8.68 -26.03 18.02
N PHE A 605 -8.83 -24.80 17.50
CA PHE A 605 -7.95 -24.29 16.45
C PHE A 605 -7.29 -22.94 16.71
N ASN A 606 -7.74 -22.16 17.70
CA ASN A 606 -7.27 -20.76 17.84
C ASN A 606 -6.69 -20.41 19.20
N MET A 607 -6.67 -21.33 20.16
CA MET A 607 -6.05 -21.09 21.46
C MET A 607 -4.57 -20.72 21.34
N ASP A 608 -3.79 -21.41 20.50
CA ASP A 608 -2.37 -21.07 20.29
C ASP A 608 -2.20 -19.71 19.60
N ASN A 609 -3.08 -19.40 18.65
CA ASN A 609 -3.09 -18.09 17.99
C ASN A 609 -3.36 -16.94 18.97
N ILE A 610 -4.30 -17.13 19.89
CA ILE A 610 -4.61 -16.18 20.97
C ILE A 610 -3.40 -16.03 21.89
N GLN A 611 -2.77 -17.15 22.27
CA GLN A 611 -1.59 -17.14 23.11
C GLN A 611 -0.42 -16.35 22.47
N ILE A 612 -0.14 -16.58 21.19
CA ILE A 612 0.89 -15.83 20.46
C ILE A 612 0.58 -14.32 20.45
N LEU A 613 -0.69 -13.93 20.22
CA LEU A 613 -1.08 -12.52 20.22
C LEU A 613 -0.91 -11.86 21.60
N LEU A 614 -1.21 -12.58 22.68
CA LEU A 614 -0.98 -12.11 24.04
C LEU A 614 0.52 -11.96 24.33
N GLU A 615 1.33 -12.94 23.92
CA GLU A 615 2.79 -12.95 24.11
C GLU A 615 3.50 -11.79 23.40
N ILE A 616 3.05 -11.45 22.18
CA ILE A 616 3.59 -10.29 21.43
C ILE A 616 2.99 -8.95 21.90
N GLY A 617 2.14 -8.95 22.93
CA GLY A 617 1.69 -7.75 23.64
C GLY A 617 0.37 -7.13 23.18
N TYR A 618 -0.51 -7.89 22.53
CA TYR A 618 -1.87 -7.42 22.21
C TYR A 618 -2.85 -7.69 23.36
N ASP A 619 -3.84 -6.81 23.50
CA ASP A 619 -5.09 -7.16 24.18
C ASP A 619 -5.98 -7.89 23.17
N VAL A 620 -6.48 -9.07 23.54
CA VAL A 620 -7.24 -9.93 22.61
C VAL A 620 -8.72 -9.95 22.98
N ASP A 621 -9.56 -9.72 21.98
CA ASP A 621 -11.00 -9.94 22.05
C ASP A 621 -11.35 -11.18 21.19
N VAL A 622 -12.24 -12.04 21.69
CA VAL A 622 -12.75 -13.22 20.97
C VAL A 622 -14.22 -13.04 20.65
N VAL A 623 -14.60 -13.29 19.38
CA VAL A 623 -16.00 -13.31 18.94
C VAL A 623 -16.36 -14.68 18.39
N ALA A 624 -17.42 -15.28 18.92
CA ALA A 624 -18.03 -16.50 18.39
C ALA A 624 -19.49 -16.68 18.84
N ASN A 625 -20.19 -17.65 18.24
CA ASN A 625 -21.41 -18.18 18.83
C ASN A 625 -21.03 -19.11 20.01
N PHE A 626 -21.39 -18.70 21.23
CA PHE A 626 -21.15 -19.44 22.48
C PHE A 626 -22.43 -20.11 23.00
N VAL A 627 -23.54 -20.02 22.26
CA VAL A 627 -24.78 -20.74 22.56
C VAL A 627 -24.83 -22.02 21.73
N ASP A 628 -24.60 -21.91 20.42
CA ASP A 628 -24.31 -23.05 19.54
C ASP A 628 -22.80 -23.32 19.55
N GLY A 629 -22.36 -24.19 20.46
CA GLY A 629 -20.96 -24.59 20.60
C GLY A 629 -20.39 -25.37 19.42
N GLY A 630 -21.23 -25.81 18.46
CA GLY A 630 -20.82 -26.66 17.36
C GLY A 630 -20.62 -28.11 17.80
N THR A 631 -19.37 -28.58 17.78
CA THR A 631 -19.01 -29.99 18.07
C THR A 631 -18.64 -30.25 19.53
N ILE A 632 -18.61 -29.21 20.37
CA ILE A 632 -18.29 -29.31 21.80
C ILE A 632 -19.56 -29.16 22.66
N THR A 633 -19.56 -29.78 23.84
CA THR A 633 -20.68 -29.74 24.78
C THR A 633 -20.84 -28.35 25.42
N THR A 634 -22.03 -28.05 25.94
CA THR A 634 -22.29 -26.79 26.67
C THR A 634 -21.34 -26.59 27.85
N GLU A 635 -21.05 -27.66 28.60
CA GLU A 635 -20.06 -27.65 29.69
C GLU A 635 -18.67 -27.24 29.19
N ARG A 636 -18.25 -27.77 28.04
CA ARG A 636 -16.97 -27.46 27.41
C ARG A 636 -16.91 -26.02 26.90
N VAL A 637 -18.03 -25.45 26.45
CA VAL A 637 -18.11 -24.03 26.07
C VAL A 637 -17.89 -23.14 27.30
N GLU A 638 -18.45 -23.50 28.45
CA GLU A 638 -18.23 -22.77 29.70
C GLU A 638 -16.79 -22.91 30.22
N ASP A 639 -16.17 -24.09 30.09
CA ASP A 639 -14.75 -24.27 30.36
C ASP A 639 -13.87 -23.35 29.48
N LEU A 640 -14.20 -23.25 28.19
CA LEU A 640 -13.49 -22.38 27.27
C LEU A 640 -13.59 -20.90 27.69
N LYS A 641 -14.78 -20.43 28.07
CA LYS A 641 -14.97 -19.04 28.55
C LYS A 641 -14.11 -18.77 29.78
N ARG A 642 -14.17 -19.64 30.79
CA ARG A 642 -13.33 -19.52 32.00
C ARG A 642 -11.84 -19.49 31.67
N LYS A 643 -11.40 -20.32 30.72
CA LYS A 643 -10.01 -20.35 30.27
C LYS A 643 -9.60 -19.05 29.59
N LEU A 644 -10.44 -18.49 28.72
CA LEU A 644 -10.19 -17.20 28.05
C LEU A 644 -10.17 -16.03 29.06
N GLU A 645 -11.09 -16.02 30.02
CA GLU A 645 -11.13 -15.01 31.09
C GLU A 645 -9.87 -15.06 31.96
N THR A 646 -9.39 -16.26 32.30
CA THR A 646 -8.15 -16.44 33.08
C THR A 646 -6.91 -15.90 32.33
N LEU A 647 -6.93 -15.94 30.99
CA LEU A 647 -5.89 -15.36 30.13
C LEU A 647 -6.05 -13.84 29.91
N GLY A 648 -7.08 -13.21 30.49
CA GLY A 648 -7.38 -11.78 30.30
C GLY A 648 -8.00 -11.44 28.94
N VAL A 649 -8.59 -12.43 28.26
CA VAL A 649 -9.20 -12.27 26.93
C VAL A 649 -10.67 -11.89 27.08
N SER A 650 -11.10 -10.82 26.41
CA SER A 650 -12.53 -10.43 26.43
C SER A 650 -13.34 -11.31 25.49
N VAL A 651 -14.46 -11.86 25.97
CA VAL A 651 -15.30 -12.78 25.19
C VAL A 651 -16.62 -12.10 24.77
N TYR A 652 -16.94 -12.16 23.49
CA TYR A 652 -18.13 -11.57 22.89
C TYR A 652 -18.97 -12.63 22.18
N HIS A 653 -20.21 -12.79 22.65
CA HIS A 653 -21.18 -13.63 21.96
C HIS A 653 -21.80 -12.87 20.77
N VAL A 654 -21.67 -13.45 19.58
CA VAL A 654 -22.39 -13.01 18.38
C VAL A 654 -23.03 -14.24 17.72
N PRO A 655 -24.36 -14.27 17.51
CA PRO A 655 -25.04 -15.41 16.90
C PRO A 655 -24.77 -15.45 15.39
N ILE A 656 -23.63 -16.02 15.00
CA ILE A 656 -23.27 -16.21 13.59
C ILE A 656 -23.94 -17.51 13.10
N PRO A 657 -24.83 -17.48 12.10
CA PRO A 657 -25.52 -18.68 11.64
C PRO A 657 -24.58 -19.61 10.86
N ARG A 658 -24.92 -20.90 10.82
CA ARG A 658 -24.20 -21.92 10.04
C ARG A 658 -24.72 -22.07 8.60
N LYS A 659 -25.96 -21.64 8.34
CA LYS A 659 -26.61 -21.74 7.03
C LYS A 659 -26.64 -20.38 6.33
N ILE A 660 -26.28 -20.36 5.04
CA ILE A 660 -26.30 -19.15 4.21
C ILE A 660 -27.72 -18.61 3.95
N SER A 661 -28.76 -19.43 4.15
CA SER A 661 -30.15 -19.01 3.99
C SER A 661 -30.64 -18.09 5.11
N HIS A 662 -29.94 -18.03 6.24
CA HIS A 662 -30.32 -17.21 7.40
C HIS A 662 -29.78 -15.77 7.24
N ILE A 663 -30.21 -15.10 6.17
CA ILE A 663 -29.64 -13.80 5.75
C ILE A 663 -29.82 -12.72 6.81
N GLU A 664 -30.96 -12.68 7.49
CA GLU A 664 -31.25 -11.69 8.54
C GLU A 664 -30.26 -11.81 9.71
N GLU A 665 -30.04 -13.03 10.21
CA GLU A 665 -29.05 -13.31 11.26
C GLU A 665 -27.62 -12.95 10.83
N ILE A 666 -27.24 -13.22 9.57
CA ILE A 666 -25.92 -12.81 9.03
C ILE A 666 -25.79 -11.29 9.06
N VAL A 667 -26.83 -10.57 8.66
CA VAL A 667 -26.84 -9.10 8.62
C VAL A 667 -26.72 -8.53 10.04
N ASP A 668 -27.41 -9.11 11.02
CA ASP A 668 -27.35 -8.67 12.41
C ASP A 668 -26.01 -8.98 13.07
N ALA A 669 -25.46 -10.18 12.84
CA ALA A 669 -24.10 -10.51 13.25
C ALA A 669 -23.08 -9.53 12.65
N TYR A 670 -23.22 -9.16 11.37
CA TYR A 670 -22.40 -8.13 10.74
C TYR A 670 -22.54 -6.76 11.41
N LYS A 671 -23.75 -6.32 11.76
CA LYS A 671 -23.94 -5.04 12.47
C LYS A 671 -23.24 -5.05 13.83
N GLN A 672 -23.34 -6.14 14.58
CA GLN A 672 -22.68 -6.30 15.89
C GLN A 672 -21.16 -6.27 15.77
N VAL A 673 -20.59 -7.09 14.88
CA VAL A 673 -19.13 -7.12 14.64
C VAL A 673 -18.63 -5.77 14.12
N LYS A 674 -19.38 -5.10 13.25
CA LYS A 674 -19.03 -3.77 12.76
C LYS A 674 -19.05 -2.71 13.86
N LYS A 675 -20.04 -2.74 14.76
CA LYS A 675 -20.10 -1.87 15.94
C LYS A 675 -18.85 -2.08 16.79
N LEU A 676 -18.54 -3.34 17.11
CA LEU A 676 -17.36 -3.72 17.88
C LEU A 676 -16.05 -3.23 17.23
N CYS A 677 -15.88 -3.43 15.92
CA CYS A 677 -14.71 -2.93 15.18
C CYS A 677 -14.55 -1.41 15.25
N ASN A 678 -15.65 -0.66 15.23
CA ASN A 678 -15.61 0.81 15.30
C ASN A 678 -15.29 1.30 16.73
N GLU A 679 -15.85 0.64 17.75
CA GLU A 679 -15.70 1.03 19.15
C GLU A 679 -14.33 0.63 19.71
N ARG A 680 -13.89 -0.60 19.45
CA ARG A 680 -12.67 -1.17 20.04
C ARG A 680 -11.40 -0.80 19.28
N LYS A 681 -11.53 -0.32 18.03
CA LYS A 681 -10.43 0.16 17.15
C LYS A 681 -9.28 -0.86 17.03
N TYR A 682 -9.62 -2.08 16.60
CA TYR A 682 -8.63 -3.15 16.46
C TYR A 682 -7.48 -2.79 15.50
N LYS A 683 -6.25 -3.08 15.91
CA LYS A 683 -5.07 -3.01 15.05
C LYS A 683 -4.90 -4.27 14.21
N MET A 684 -5.42 -5.39 14.69
CA MET A 684 -5.42 -6.69 14.01
C MET A 684 -6.79 -7.36 14.11
N ILE A 685 -7.26 -7.96 13.03
CA ILE A 685 -8.41 -8.87 13.01
C ILE A 685 -7.96 -10.17 12.37
N HIS A 686 -7.97 -11.26 13.12
CA HIS A 686 -7.78 -12.61 12.59
C HIS A 686 -9.12 -13.33 12.61
N CYS A 687 -9.64 -13.63 11.42
CA CYS A 687 -10.93 -14.27 11.25
C CYS A 687 -10.83 -15.66 10.63
N HIS A 688 -11.80 -16.49 11.00
CA HIS A 688 -11.93 -17.90 10.63
C HIS A 688 -13.38 -18.20 10.25
N SER A 689 -13.58 -19.41 9.74
CA SER A 689 -14.87 -19.94 9.27
C SER A 689 -15.40 -19.20 8.02
N PRO A 690 -16.18 -19.87 7.16
CA PRO A 690 -16.66 -19.26 5.90
C PRO A 690 -17.56 -18.03 6.12
N ILE A 691 -18.59 -18.14 6.97
CA ILE A 691 -19.52 -17.02 7.24
C ILE A 691 -18.86 -15.98 8.15
N GLY A 692 -18.23 -16.40 9.25
CA GLY A 692 -17.51 -15.52 10.18
C GLY A 692 -16.40 -14.71 9.49
N GLY A 693 -15.61 -15.35 8.63
CA GLY A 693 -14.56 -14.72 7.85
C GLY A 693 -15.09 -13.68 6.86
N VAL A 694 -16.25 -13.90 6.23
CA VAL A 694 -16.91 -12.89 5.39
C VAL A 694 -17.40 -11.72 6.24
N ILE A 695 -18.08 -11.97 7.35
CA ILE A 695 -18.59 -10.93 8.26
C ILE A 695 -17.45 -10.02 8.75
N ALA A 696 -16.36 -10.61 9.25
CA ALA A 696 -15.22 -9.87 9.78
C ALA A 696 -14.54 -9.00 8.70
N ARG A 697 -14.27 -9.58 7.51
CA ARG A 697 -13.64 -8.86 6.39
C ARG A 697 -14.52 -7.71 5.89
N PHE A 698 -15.83 -7.89 5.84
CA PHE A 698 -16.76 -6.81 5.49
C PHE A 698 -16.83 -5.73 6.57
N ALA A 699 -16.91 -6.11 7.85
CA ALA A 699 -16.93 -5.19 8.98
C ALA A 699 -15.64 -4.34 9.05
N ALA A 700 -14.49 -4.94 8.73
CA ALA A 700 -13.19 -4.30 8.77
C ALA A 700 -12.96 -3.26 7.66
N ARG A 701 -13.79 -3.19 6.59
CA ARG A 701 -13.53 -2.34 5.42
C ARG A 701 -13.17 -0.89 5.74
N LYS A 702 -13.90 -0.27 6.69
CA LYS A 702 -13.60 1.10 7.15
C LYS A 702 -12.38 1.15 8.06
N ALA A 703 -12.30 0.23 9.02
CA ALA A 703 -11.18 0.12 9.96
C ALA A 703 -9.82 -0.02 9.25
N ARG A 704 -9.78 -0.72 8.11
CA ARG A 704 -8.58 -0.86 7.28
C ARG A 704 -8.02 0.47 6.74
N HIS A 705 -8.84 1.49 6.52
CA HIS A 705 -8.35 2.82 6.16
C HIS A 705 -7.57 3.51 7.30
N TYR A 706 -7.76 3.04 8.53
CA TYR A 706 -7.09 3.53 9.75
C TYR A 706 -5.96 2.60 10.21
N GLY A 707 -5.51 1.66 9.38
CA GLY A 707 -4.35 0.81 9.65
C GLY A 707 -4.66 -0.54 10.30
N THR A 708 -5.93 -0.90 10.47
CA THR A 708 -6.33 -2.27 10.87
C THR A 708 -5.87 -3.27 9.82
N LYS A 709 -5.19 -4.33 10.26
CA LYS A 709 -4.86 -5.48 9.43
C LYS A 709 -5.89 -6.57 9.55
N VAL A 710 -6.08 -7.30 8.46
CA VAL A 710 -6.98 -8.43 8.43
C VAL A 710 -6.26 -9.68 7.95
N ILE A 711 -6.23 -10.70 8.82
CA ILE A 711 -5.75 -12.05 8.54
C ILE A 711 -6.98 -12.96 8.42
N TYR A 712 -7.02 -13.80 7.39
CA TYR A 712 -8.06 -14.81 7.23
C TYR A 712 -7.43 -16.18 7.05
N THR A 713 -7.80 -17.14 7.90
CA THR A 713 -7.42 -18.54 7.72
C THR A 713 -8.59 -19.34 7.15
N ALA A 714 -8.43 -19.79 5.91
CA ALA A 714 -9.37 -20.67 5.23
C ALA A 714 -9.08 -22.12 5.61
N HIS A 715 -10.05 -22.76 6.26
CA HIS A 715 -9.98 -24.17 6.68
C HIS A 715 -10.43 -25.15 5.58
N GLY A 716 -10.67 -24.63 4.39
CA GLY A 716 -11.27 -25.36 3.26
C GLY A 716 -12.24 -24.46 2.52
N PHE A 717 -12.08 -24.31 1.21
CA PHE A 717 -13.09 -23.65 0.40
C PHE A 717 -14.25 -24.61 0.09
N HIS A 718 -15.47 -24.09 0.10
CA HIS A 718 -16.66 -24.85 -0.34
C HIS A 718 -16.67 -25.13 -1.86
N PHE A 719 -15.71 -24.57 -2.59
CA PHE A 719 -15.48 -24.79 -4.02
C PHE A 719 -14.08 -25.38 -4.19
N TYR A 720 -14.03 -26.58 -4.76
CA TYR A 720 -12.81 -27.35 -5.01
C TYR A 720 -13.01 -28.18 -6.27
N LYS A 721 -11.96 -28.85 -6.76
CA LYS A 721 -12.06 -29.71 -7.94
C LYS A 721 -13.01 -30.88 -7.66
N GLY A 722 -14.17 -30.90 -8.31
CA GLY A 722 -15.25 -31.88 -8.09
C GLY A 722 -16.43 -31.36 -7.27
N ALA A 723 -16.36 -30.14 -6.71
CA ALA A 723 -17.48 -29.53 -6.00
C ALA A 723 -18.65 -29.20 -6.95
N PRO A 724 -19.92 -29.24 -6.47
CA PRO A 724 -21.09 -28.85 -7.26
C PRO A 724 -20.96 -27.44 -7.86
N ILE A 725 -21.44 -27.24 -9.08
CA ILE A 725 -21.39 -25.95 -9.79
C ILE A 725 -22.06 -24.83 -8.96
N LYS A 726 -23.13 -25.14 -8.22
CA LYS A 726 -23.79 -24.18 -7.32
C LYS A 726 -22.82 -23.60 -6.26
N ASN A 727 -21.90 -24.40 -5.74
CA ASN A 727 -20.94 -23.91 -4.74
C ASN A 727 -19.91 -22.96 -5.37
N TRP A 728 -19.47 -23.29 -6.59
CA TRP A 728 -18.61 -22.40 -7.39
C TRP A 728 -19.31 -21.07 -7.72
N LEU A 729 -20.61 -21.07 -8.03
CA LEU A 729 -21.34 -19.84 -8.33
C LEU A 729 -21.58 -18.95 -7.10
N ILE A 730 -21.67 -19.53 -5.90
CA ILE A 730 -21.99 -18.80 -4.67
C ILE A 730 -20.72 -18.37 -3.92
N PHE A 731 -19.87 -19.33 -3.53
CA PHE A 731 -18.80 -19.08 -2.57
C PHE A 731 -17.54 -18.47 -3.21
N TYR A 732 -17.19 -18.87 -4.43
CA TYR A 732 -15.98 -18.37 -5.11
C TYR A 732 -16.02 -16.86 -5.37
N PRO A 733 -17.11 -16.26 -5.89
CA PRO A 733 -17.18 -14.81 -6.07
C PRO A 733 -17.06 -14.06 -4.75
N ILE A 734 -17.69 -14.56 -3.68
CA ILE A 734 -17.67 -13.93 -2.34
C ILE A 734 -16.25 -13.93 -1.78
N GLU A 735 -15.58 -15.08 -1.77
CA GLU A 735 -14.19 -15.20 -1.29
C GLU A 735 -13.23 -14.35 -2.14
N LYS A 736 -13.40 -14.37 -3.47
CA LYS A 736 -12.60 -13.54 -4.38
C LYS A 736 -12.78 -12.05 -4.12
N ILE A 737 -13.99 -11.59 -3.82
CA ILE A 737 -14.24 -10.19 -3.44
C ILE A 737 -13.61 -9.88 -2.07
N CYS A 738 -13.83 -10.74 -1.07
CA CYS A 738 -13.30 -10.55 0.28
C CYS A 738 -11.77 -10.55 0.35
N SER A 739 -11.11 -11.27 -0.56
CA SER A 739 -9.66 -11.28 -0.66
C SER A 739 -9.05 -9.87 -0.84
N LYS A 740 -9.75 -8.94 -1.49
CA LYS A 740 -9.32 -7.53 -1.63
C LYS A 740 -9.18 -6.79 -0.30
N TRP A 741 -9.86 -7.28 0.74
CA TRP A 741 -9.82 -6.72 2.10
C TRP A 741 -9.02 -7.59 3.07
N THR A 742 -8.21 -8.51 2.55
CA THR A 742 -7.40 -9.44 3.33
C THR A 742 -5.92 -9.10 3.13
N ASP A 743 -5.21 -8.83 4.23
CA ASP A 743 -3.77 -8.56 4.19
C ASP A 743 -2.98 -9.88 4.16
N VAL A 744 -3.39 -10.89 4.93
CA VAL A 744 -2.83 -12.24 4.86
C VAL A 744 -3.94 -13.27 4.75
N LEU A 745 -3.96 -14.04 3.67
CA LEU A 745 -4.82 -15.20 3.50
C LEU A 745 -3.99 -16.45 3.74
N ILE A 746 -4.35 -17.21 4.78
CA ILE A 746 -3.72 -18.46 5.16
C ILE A 746 -4.61 -19.60 4.64
N SER A 747 -4.03 -20.52 3.88
CA SER A 747 -4.68 -21.76 3.46
C SER A 747 -4.04 -22.94 4.19
N ILE A 748 -4.87 -23.86 4.69
CA ILE A 748 -4.40 -25.04 5.41
C ILE A 748 -4.13 -26.26 4.53
N ASN A 749 -4.59 -26.25 3.28
CA ASN A 749 -4.33 -27.30 2.29
C ASN A 749 -3.71 -26.70 1.02
N ASN A 750 -3.05 -27.55 0.23
CA ASN A 750 -2.26 -27.12 -0.92
C ASN A 750 -3.12 -26.79 -2.16
N GLU A 751 -4.29 -27.44 -2.32
CA GLU A 751 -5.21 -27.15 -3.44
C GLU A 751 -5.76 -25.72 -3.33
N ASP A 752 -6.33 -25.38 -2.17
CA ASP A 752 -6.87 -24.06 -1.87
C ASP A 752 -5.77 -22.99 -1.89
N TYR A 753 -4.56 -23.34 -1.44
CA TYR A 753 -3.41 -22.45 -1.51
C TYR A 753 -3.08 -22.07 -2.96
N LYS A 754 -2.99 -23.05 -3.86
CA LYS A 754 -2.72 -22.82 -5.28
C LYS A 754 -3.84 -22.00 -5.92
N LEU A 755 -5.09 -22.36 -5.65
CA LEU A 755 -6.26 -21.66 -6.18
C LEU A 755 -6.31 -20.20 -5.72
N ALA A 756 -6.13 -19.95 -4.42
CA ALA A 756 -6.12 -18.59 -3.86
C ALA A 756 -4.94 -17.78 -4.40
N LYS A 757 -3.74 -18.38 -4.52
CA LYS A 757 -2.55 -17.71 -5.03
C LYS A 757 -2.70 -17.29 -6.49
N GLU A 758 -3.37 -18.09 -7.32
CA GLU A 758 -3.57 -17.80 -8.74
C GLU A 758 -4.77 -16.88 -9.02
N ARG A 759 -5.83 -16.95 -8.20
CA ARG A 759 -7.13 -16.35 -8.55
C ARG A 759 -7.59 -15.21 -7.63
N PHE A 760 -7.01 -15.03 -6.45
CA PHE A 760 -7.46 -14.04 -5.44
C PHE A 760 -6.54 -12.83 -5.33
N TYR A 761 -7.01 -11.80 -4.61
CA TYR A 761 -6.39 -10.47 -4.52
C TYR A 761 -5.87 -10.11 -3.12
N ALA A 762 -5.69 -11.10 -2.23
CA ALA A 762 -5.10 -10.86 -0.91
C ALA A 762 -3.66 -10.37 -1.06
N LYS A 763 -3.20 -9.46 -0.19
CA LYS A 763 -1.83 -8.91 -0.30
C LYS A 763 -0.78 -10.01 -0.16
N LYS A 764 -1.02 -10.99 0.70
CA LYS A 764 -0.20 -12.18 0.85
C LYS A 764 -1.08 -13.41 0.95
N VAL A 765 -0.75 -14.44 0.17
CA VAL A 765 -1.36 -15.78 0.27
C VAL A 765 -0.26 -16.73 0.75
N THR A 766 -0.52 -17.46 1.84
CA THR A 766 0.44 -18.40 2.41
C THR A 766 -0.19 -19.75 2.69
N TYR A 767 0.62 -20.79 2.59
CA TYR A 767 0.30 -22.11 3.08
C TYR A 767 0.85 -22.25 4.49
N VAL A 768 -0.02 -22.57 5.45
CA VAL A 768 0.37 -22.96 6.81
C VAL A 768 -0.37 -24.26 7.09
N PRO A 769 0.35 -25.38 7.29
CA PRO A 769 -0.27 -26.70 7.42
C PRO A 769 -1.02 -26.85 8.77
N GLY A 770 -2.23 -26.28 8.84
CA GLY A 770 -3.14 -26.36 9.99
C GLY A 770 -2.64 -25.68 11.27
N VAL A 771 -3.22 -26.11 12.40
CA VAL A 771 -2.80 -25.74 13.78
C VAL A 771 -1.47 -26.38 14.20
N GLY A 772 -1.00 -27.35 13.41
CA GLY A 772 0.07 -28.24 13.82
C GLY A 772 -0.38 -29.29 14.83
N ILE A 773 0.53 -30.18 15.21
CA ILE A 773 0.31 -31.25 16.19
C ILE A 773 1.34 -31.22 17.32
N ASP A 774 0.90 -31.50 18.55
CA ASP A 774 1.80 -31.66 19.70
C ASP A 774 2.39 -33.08 19.68
N THR A 775 3.49 -33.23 18.94
CA THR A 775 4.17 -34.53 18.84
C THR A 775 4.66 -35.08 20.18
N LYS A 776 4.78 -34.26 21.24
CA LYS A 776 5.15 -34.73 22.58
C LYS A 776 3.98 -35.35 23.31
N LYS A 777 2.79 -34.74 23.24
CA LYS A 777 1.56 -35.27 23.87
C LYS A 777 1.25 -36.69 23.39
N PHE A 778 1.51 -36.97 22.12
CA PHE A 778 1.20 -38.26 21.48
C PHE A 778 2.39 -39.23 21.45
N ARG A 779 3.44 -39.02 22.24
CA ARG A 779 4.60 -39.92 22.24
C ARG A 779 4.32 -41.19 23.05
N SER A 780 4.68 -42.34 22.51
CA SER A 780 4.62 -43.63 23.23
C SER A 780 5.45 -43.57 24.52
N ASN A 781 4.94 -44.19 25.60
CA ASN A 781 5.47 -44.31 26.97
C ASN A 781 4.87 -43.37 28.04
N LEU A 782 3.79 -42.63 27.74
CA LEU A 782 3.16 -41.75 28.74
C LEU A 782 2.08 -42.44 29.59
N ILE A 783 1.64 -43.65 29.21
CA ILE A 783 0.55 -44.37 29.88
C ILE A 783 0.82 -45.87 30.00
N ASP A 784 0.08 -46.52 30.90
CA ASP A 784 -0.06 -47.98 30.94
C ASP A 784 -1.10 -48.44 29.90
N ILE A 785 -0.59 -49.00 28.79
CA ILE A 785 -1.40 -49.42 27.64
C ILE A 785 -2.32 -50.59 28.00
N GLU A 786 -1.84 -51.59 28.76
CA GLU A 786 -2.65 -52.78 29.04
C GLU A 786 -3.74 -52.46 30.06
N ALA A 787 -3.48 -51.57 31.03
CA ALA A 787 -4.53 -51.05 31.91
C ALA A 787 -5.62 -50.29 31.13
N LYS A 788 -5.23 -49.43 30.18
CA LYS A 788 -6.18 -48.67 29.35
C LYS A 788 -7.01 -49.57 28.43
N ARG A 789 -6.41 -50.63 27.90
CA ARG A 789 -7.11 -51.65 27.11
C ARG A 789 -8.12 -52.43 27.95
N ALA A 790 -7.74 -52.80 29.17
CA ALA A 790 -8.63 -53.47 30.12
C ALA A 790 -9.84 -52.60 30.49
N GLU A 791 -9.67 -51.28 30.70
CA GLU A 791 -10.76 -50.30 30.92
C GLU A 791 -11.85 -50.41 29.83
N LEU A 792 -11.43 -50.63 28.58
CA LEU A 792 -12.32 -50.69 27.41
C LEU A 792 -12.83 -52.11 27.10
N GLY A 793 -12.46 -53.11 27.89
CA GLY A 793 -12.82 -54.52 27.68
C GLY A 793 -12.14 -55.14 26.45
N VAL A 794 -10.90 -54.72 26.15
CA VAL A 794 -10.05 -55.30 25.10
C VAL A 794 -9.14 -56.36 25.72
N GLY A 795 -9.22 -57.60 25.24
CA GLY A 795 -8.34 -58.67 25.69
C GLY A 795 -6.90 -58.50 25.22
N THR A 796 -5.98 -59.21 25.87
CA THR A 796 -4.54 -59.18 25.55
C THR A 796 -4.23 -59.61 24.11
N ASN A 797 -5.05 -60.49 23.53
CA ASN A 797 -4.90 -60.97 22.15
C ASN A 797 -5.81 -60.26 21.13
N ASP A 798 -6.75 -59.43 21.59
CA ASP A 798 -7.65 -58.70 20.70
C ASP A 798 -6.92 -57.57 19.97
N ILE A 799 -7.39 -57.23 18.78
CA ILE A 799 -6.90 -56.10 17.99
C ILE A 799 -7.82 -54.92 18.27
N MET A 800 -7.28 -53.85 18.83
CA MET A 800 -8.00 -52.59 19.03
C MET A 800 -7.83 -51.70 17.80
N VAL A 801 -8.90 -51.56 17.02
CA VAL A 801 -9.00 -50.63 15.90
C VAL A 801 -9.68 -49.36 16.39
N LEU A 802 -9.02 -48.21 16.25
CA LEU A 802 -9.55 -46.91 16.68
C LEU A 802 -9.91 -46.03 15.49
N SER A 803 -11.01 -45.29 15.60
CA SER A 803 -11.31 -44.14 14.75
C SER A 803 -11.78 -42.97 15.60
N VAL A 804 -11.38 -41.76 15.21
CA VAL A 804 -11.76 -40.52 15.91
C VAL A 804 -12.38 -39.58 14.88
N GLY A 805 -13.64 -39.20 15.09
CA GLY A 805 -14.39 -38.38 14.15
C GLY A 805 -15.87 -38.27 14.49
N GLU A 806 -16.53 -37.24 13.98
CA GLU A 806 -17.98 -37.03 14.10
C GLU A 806 -18.76 -38.19 13.46
N LEU A 807 -19.87 -38.63 14.08
CA LEU A 807 -20.72 -39.68 13.52
C LEU A 807 -21.62 -39.11 12.42
N SER A 808 -21.04 -38.79 11.26
CA SER A 808 -21.71 -38.18 10.11
C SER A 808 -21.43 -38.94 8.82
N GLN A 809 -22.23 -38.67 7.77
CA GLN A 809 -22.04 -39.30 6.46
C GLN A 809 -20.63 -39.07 5.92
N GLY A 810 -20.08 -37.86 6.11
CA GLY A 810 -18.74 -37.51 5.64
C GLY A 810 -17.61 -38.33 6.28
N LYS A 811 -17.81 -38.84 7.50
CA LYS A 811 -16.80 -39.68 8.18
C LYS A 811 -16.88 -41.15 7.80
N ASN A 812 -18.03 -41.62 7.31
CA ASN A 812 -18.22 -42.95 6.72
C ASN A 812 -17.77 -44.11 7.64
N HIS A 813 -18.13 -44.08 8.92
CA HIS A 813 -17.80 -45.20 9.83
C HIS A 813 -18.51 -46.51 9.44
N GLU A 814 -19.60 -46.44 8.68
CA GLU A 814 -20.36 -47.58 8.14
C GLU A 814 -19.50 -48.54 7.33
N ILE A 815 -18.57 -48.04 6.48
CA ILE A 815 -17.75 -48.90 5.64
C ILE A 815 -16.85 -49.84 6.46
N VAL A 816 -16.42 -49.39 7.65
CA VAL A 816 -15.60 -50.20 8.56
C VAL A 816 -16.43 -51.29 9.21
N ILE A 817 -17.68 -50.99 9.60
CA ILE A 817 -18.63 -51.97 10.15
C ILE A 817 -18.93 -53.06 9.12
N LYS A 818 -19.19 -52.67 7.86
CA LYS A 818 -19.36 -53.61 6.73
C LYS A 818 -18.10 -54.44 6.47
N ALA A 819 -16.92 -53.83 6.56
CA ALA A 819 -15.65 -54.54 6.39
C ALA A 819 -15.40 -55.57 7.50
N LEU A 820 -15.74 -55.27 8.76
CA LEU A 820 -15.64 -56.22 9.88
C LEU A 820 -16.53 -57.44 9.65
N LYS A 821 -17.79 -57.22 9.23
CA LYS A 821 -18.71 -58.31 8.88
C LYS A 821 -18.13 -59.22 7.79
N LYS A 822 -17.50 -58.64 6.76
CA LYS A 822 -16.90 -59.39 5.65
C LYS A 822 -15.59 -60.08 6.02
N LEU A 823 -14.79 -59.50 6.91
CA LEU A 823 -13.54 -60.08 7.39
C LEU A 823 -13.79 -61.28 8.32
N ASN A 824 -14.90 -61.27 9.06
CA ASN A 824 -15.33 -62.31 9.99
C ASN A 824 -14.23 -62.71 10.99
N ASN A 825 -13.59 -61.70 11.60
CA ASN A 825 -12.53 -61.90 12.58
C ASN A 825 -13.01 -61.49 13.99
N PRO A 826 -13.33 -62.44 14.89
CA PRO A 826 -13.88 -62.16 16.21
C PRO A 826 -12.93 -61.33 17.11
N GLN A 827 -11.61 -61.41 16.88
CA GLN A 827 -10.59 -60.73 17.68
C GLN A 827 -10.43 -59.25 17.32
N MET A 828 -10.98 -58.78 16.20
CA MET A 828 -10.86 -57.39 15.77
C MET A 828 -12.01 -56.55 16.34
N LYS A 829 -11.68 -55.63 17.24
CA LYS A 829 -12.64 -54.76 17.94
C LYS A 829 -12.47 -53.32 17.49
N TYR A 830 -13.57 -52.68 17.08
CA TYR A 830 -13.58 -51.33 16.52
C TYR A 830 -14.21 -50.33 17.49
N PHE A 831 -13.44 -49.29 17.81
CA PHE A 831 -13.80 -48.25 18.75
C PHE A 831 -13.91 -46.91 18.02
N ILE A 832 -15.04 -46.24 18.15
CA ILE A 832 -15.27 -44.93 17.52
C ILE A 832 -15.43 -43.86 18.60
N CYS A 833 -14.54 -42.86 18.58
CA CYS A 833 -14.61 -41.68 19.43
C CYS A 833 -15.24 -40.52 18.68
N GLY A 834 -16.41 -40.09 19.14
CA GLY A 834 -17.16 -38.98 18.56
C GLY A 834 -18.65 -39.09 18.83
N LYS A 835 -19.37 -38.01 18.53
CA LYS A 835 -20.84 -37.94 18.52
C LYS A 835 -21.28 -37.46 17.15
N GLY A 836 -22.54 -37.68 16.78
CA GLY A 836 -23.08 -37.15 15.53
C GLY A 836 -24.46 -37.70 15.20
N GLU A 837 -25.03 -37.19 14.12
CA GLU A 837 -26.41 -37.48 13.69
C GLU A 837 -26.67 -38.94 13.29
N LEU A 838 -25.63 -39.71 12.93
CA LEU A 838 -25.75 -41.11 12.52
C LEU A 838 -25.64 -42.11 13.68
N GLU A 839 -25.56 -41.67 14.92
CA GLU A 839 -25.37 -42.56 16.08
C GLU A 839 -26.43 -43.69 16.13
N SER A 840 -27.72 -43.35 16.07
CA SER A 840 -28.81 -44.33 16.08
C SER A 840 -28.78 -45.28 14.88
N TYR A 841 -28.40 -44.78 13.70
CA TYR A 841 -28.28 -45.59 12.49
C TYR A 841 -27.15 -46.62 12.61
N LEU A 842 -25.98 -46.19 13.09
CA LEU A 842 -24.83 -47.07 13.28
C LEU A 842 -25.13 -48.14 14.34
N ILE A 843 -25.83 -47.81 15.43
CA ILE A 843 -26.28 -48.79 16.43
C ILE A 843 -27.20 -49.85 15.78
N GLY A 844 -28.14 -49.43 14.93
CA GLY A 844 -29.01 -50.34 14.18
C GLY A 844 -28.22 -51.30 13.28
N LEU A 845 -27.27 -50.77 12.53
CA LEU A 845 -26.42 -51.55 11.63
C LEU A 845 -25.52 -52.56 12.39
N ILE A 846 -25.00 -52.18 13.55
CA ILE A 846 -24.21 -53.06 14.41
C ILE A 846 -25.04 -54.27 14.85
N LYS A 847 -26.30 -54.04 15.26
CA LYS A 847 -27.25 -55.10 15.64
C LYS A 847 -27.63 -55.99 14.45
N GLU A 848 -27.93 -55.39 13.30
CA GLU A 848 -28.26 -56.12 12.08
C GLU A 848 -27.16 -57.12 11.68
N PHE A 849 -25.89 -56.73 11.87
CA PHE A 849 -24.74 -57.58 11.51
C PHE A 849 -24.26 -58.51 12.63
N ASN A 850 -24.85 -58.45 13.82
CA ASN A 850 -24.44 -59.16 15.04
C ASN A 850 -22.99 -58.82 15.46
N LEU A 851 -22.66 -57.53 15.52
CA LEU A 851 -21.31 -57.03 15.82
C LEU A 851 -21.21 -56.28 17.17
N GLU A 852 -22.20 -56.43 18.06
CA GLU A 852 -22.29 -55.72 19.35
C GLU A 852 -21.10 -55.98 20.28
N SER A 853 -20.50 -57.17 20.19
CA SER A 853 -19.29 -57.52 20.95
C SER A 853 -18.00 -56.94 20.35
N GLN A 854 -18.05 -56.48 19.10
CA GLN A 854 -16.90 -56.01 18.34
C GLN A 854 -16.86 -54.49 18.16
N VAL A 855 -18.01 -53.81 18.02
CA VAL A 855 -18.06 -52.38 17.72
C VAL A 855 -18.56 -51.59 18.93
N LYS A 856 -17.76 -50.63 19.41
CA LYS A 856 -18.12 -49.75 20.53
C LYS A 856 -18.09 -48.27 20.11
N LEU A 857 -19.22 -47.60 20.31
CA LEU A 857 -19.33 -46.14 20.20
C LEU A 857 -18.99 -45.54 21.58
N LEU A 858 -17.88 -44.82 21.68
CA LEU A 858 -17.37 -44.28 22.95
C LEU A 858 -17.89 -42.88 23.29
N GLY A 859 -18.61 -42.24 22.36
CA GLY A 859 -19.04 -40.86 22.50
C GLY A 859 -17.89 -39.86 22.46
N TYR A 860 -18.11 -38.66 23.01
CA TYR A 860 -17.08 -37.63 23.14
C TYR A 860 -16.09 -38.00 24.24
N ARG A 861 -14.79 -37.93 23.95
CA ARG A 861 -13.70 -38.32 24.85
C ARG A 861 -12.64 -37.22 24.90
N THR A 862 -12.04 -37.00 26.06
CA THR A 862 -10.94 -36.03 26.27
C THR A 862 -9.56 -36.69 26.29
N ASP A 863 -9.53 -38.01 26.47
CA ASP A 863 -8.36 -38.88 26.59
C ASP A 863 -7.97 -39.53 25.26
N VAL A 864 -8.28 -38.91 24.12
CA VAL A 864 -8.01 -39.43 22.77
C VAL A 864 -6.53 -39.81 22.58
N SER A 865 -5.60 -39.07 23.18
CA SER A 865 -4.17 -39.40 23.14
C SER A 865 -3.84 -40.75 23.79
N GLU A 866 -4.49 -41.08 24.90
CA GLU A 866 -4.32 -42.36 25.61
C GLU A 866 -4.90 -43.50 24.78
N LEU A 867 -6.07 -43.25 24.16
CA LEU A 867 -6.74 -44.21 23.28
C LEU A 867 -5.90 -44.50 22.03
N CYS A 868 -5.34 -43.48 21.39
CA CYS A 868 -4.43 -43.65 20.25
C CYS A 868 -3.17 -44.43 20.64
N GLN A 869 -2.58 -44.17 21.80
CA GLN A 869 -1.41 -44.93 22.29
C GLN A 869 -1.74 -46.41 22.58
N SER A 870 -3.00 -46.72 22.91
CA SER A 870 -3.44 -48.07 23.27
C SER A 870 -3.96 -48.90 22.09
N ALA A 871 -4.22 -48.25 20.95
CA ALA A 871 -4.74 -48.88 19.74
C ALA A 871 -3.64 -49.62 18.97
N ASP A 872 -4.00 -50.77 18.38
CA ASP A 872 -3.10 -51.52 17.50
C ASP A 872 -3.16 -51.00 16.05
N LEU A 873 -4.29 -50.39 15.67
CA LEU A 873 -4.53 -49.89 14.33
C LEU A 873 -5.46 -48.66 14.38
N PHE A 874 -5.15 -47.64 13.58
CA PHE A 874 -6.06 -46.52 13.35
C PHE A 874 -6.72 -46.61 11.97
N VAL A 875 -8.04 -46.45 11.91
CA VAL A 875 -8.78 -46.40 10.64
C VAL A 875 -9.46 -45.05 10.48
N PHE A 876 -9.25 -44.40 9.34
CA PHE A 876 -9.80 -43.08 9.04
C PHE A 876 -10.58 -43.08 7.71
N PRO A 877 -11.89 -43.41 7.75
CA PRO A 877 -12.64 -43.82 6.55
C PRO A 877 -13.34 -42.70 5.76
N SER A 878 -12.99 -41.44 6.02
CA SER A 878 -13.78 -40.29 5.58
C SER A 878 -13.85 -40.07 4.06
N HIS A 879 -14.97 -39.54 3.57
CA HIS A 879 -15.14 -39.17 2.15
C HIS A 879 -14.49 -37.83 1.79
N GLN A 880 -14.36 -36.91 2.76
CA GLN A 880 -13.82 -35.58 2.53
C GLN A 880 -13.06 -35.06 3.74
N GLU A 881 -11.83 -34.59 3.50
CA GLU A 881 -10.94 -34.04 4.52
C GLU A 881 -10.09 -32.91 3.93
N GLY A 882 -10.00 -31.80 4.67
CA GLY A 882 -9.05 -30.74 4.37
C GLY A 882 -7.66 -31.11 4.87
N LEU A 883 -7.49 -31.09 6.21
CA LEU A 883 -6.31 -31.59 6.90
C LEU A 883 -6.76 -32.37 8.14
N PRO A 884 -6.60 -33.70 8.16
CA PRO A 884 -7.21 -34.53 9.18
C PRO A 884 -6.36 -34.59 10.47
N VAL A 885 -6.75 -33.80 11.47
CA VAL A 885 -6.03 -33.73 12.77
C VAL A 885 -5.96 -35.09 13.46
N ALA A 886 -7.08 -35.81 13.54
CA ALA A 886 -7.14 -37.14 14.13
C ALA A 886 -6.17 -38.14 13.48
N LEU A 887 -5.98 -38.06 12.15
CA LEU A 887 -5.02 -38.89 11.44
C LEU A 887 -3.57 -38.48 11.76
N MET A 888 -3.28 -37.18 11.87
CA MET A 888 -1.97 -36.71 12.35
C MET A 888 -1.69 -37.18 13.79
N GLU A 889 -2.69 -37.15 14.67
CA GLU A 889 -2.61 -37.62 16.06
C GLU A 889 -2.27 -39.10 16.14
N ALA A 890 -2.95 -39.93 15.35
CA ALA A 890 -2.61 -41.34 15.22
C ALA A 890 -1.19 -41.56 14.69
N ILE A 891 -0.77 -40.83 13.65
CA ILE A 891 0.59 -40.95 13.11
C ILE A 891 1.64 -40.50 14.16
N ALA A 892 1.35 -39.48 14.97
CA ALA A 892 2.24 -39.01 16.04
C ALA A 892 2.41 -40.05 17.15
N CYS A 893 1.36 -40.83 17.44
CA CYS A 893 1.42 -42.03 18.29
C CYS A 893 2.27 -43.17 17.74
N GLN A 894 2.75 -43.06 16.49
CA GLN A 894 3.50 -44.10 15.80
C GLN A 894 2.73 -45.43 15.75
N ILE A 895 1.42 -45.35 15.53
CA ILE A 895 0.59 -46.54 15.27
C ILE A 895 0.37 -46.73 13.76
N PRO A 896 0.17 -47.98 13.29
CA PRO A 896 -0.26 -48.24 11.92
C PRO A 896 -1.58 -47.52 11.61
N VAL A 897 -1.68 -46.95 10.41
CA VAL A 897 -2.88 -46.23 9.96
C VAL A 897 -3.38 -46.79 8.64
N ILE A 898 -4.70 -46.89 8.48
CA ILE A 898 -5.39 -47.13 7.21
C ILE A 898 -6.37 -45.99 7.00
N CYS A 899 -6.36 -45.36 5.84
CA CYS A 899 -7.26 -44.24 5.57
C CYS A 899 -7.79 -44.28 4.13
N SER A 900 -8.91 -43.62 3.92
CA SER A 900 -9.49 -43.48 2.59
C SER A 900 -8.53 -42.75 1.65
N ASN A 901 -8.55 -43.11 0.37
CA ASN A 901 -7.65 -42.62 -0.65
C ASN A 901 -8.10 -41.25 -1.19
N ILE A 902 -8.26 -40.28 -0.31
CA ILE A 902 -8.69 -38.91 -0.60
C ILE A 902 -7.55 -37.92 -0.39
N LEU A 903 -7.68 -36.70 -0.95
CA LEU A 903 -6.57 -35.75 -1.05
C LEU A 903 -5.90 -35.43 0.30
N GLY A 904 -6.67 -35.03 1.32
CA GLY A 904 -6.12 -34.69 2.65
C GLY A 904 -5.37 -35.83 3.31
N ASN A 905 -5.83 -37.07 3.11
CA ASN A 905 -5.18 -38.27 3.65
C ASN A 905 -3.88 -38.61 2.90
N ARG A 906 -3.85 -38.46 1.56
CA ARG A 906 -2.66 -38.70 0.71
C ARG A 906 -1.52 -37.72 1.00
N GLU A 907 -1.81 -36.56 1.59
CA GLU A 907 -0.76 -35.63 2.01
C GLU A 907 0.04 -36.15 3.21
N LEU A 908 -0.61 -36.88 4.12
CA LEU A 908 -0.01 -37.41 5.35
C LEU A 908 0.51 -38.85 5.21
N VAL A 909 -0.27 -39.72 4.55
CA VAL A 909 0.03 -41.15 4.39
C VAL A 909 0.47 -41.44 2.96
N LYS A 910 1.72 -41.91 2.79
CA LYS A 910 2.31 -42.18 1.46
C LYS A 910 2.36 -43.66 1.10
N SER A 911 2.10 -44.55 2.04
CA SER A 911 2.18 -46.01 1.85
C SER A 911 0.95 -46.55 1.10
N LYS A 912 1.14 -47.07 -0.12
CA LYS A 912 0.07 -47.65 -0.96
C LYS A 912 -0.71 -48.80 -0.27
N GLY A 913 -0.12 -49.48 0.71
CA GLY A 913 -0.79 -50.54 1.49
C GLY A 913 -1.76 -50.05 2.57
N CYS A 914 -1.86 -48.73 2.77
CA CYS A 914 -2.64 -48.09 3.83
C CYS A 914 -3.78 -47.21 3.29
N LEU A 915 -3.99 -47.19 1.97
CA LEU A 915 -4.98 -46.34 1.30
C LEU A 915 -6.04 -47.20 0.61
N PHE A 916 -7.32 -46.98 0.91
CA PHE A 916 -8.45 -47.72 0.31
C PHE A 916 -9.45 -46.79 -0.38
N ASP A 917 -10.21 -47.31 -1.33
CA ASP A 917 -11.32 -46.57 -1.97
C ASP A 917 -12.51 -46.43 -1.00
N ASP A 918 -12.90 -45.19 -0.70
CA ASP A 918 -13.90 -44.82 0.30
C ASP A 918 -15.32 -45.32 -0.01
N ASN A 919 -15.58 -45.78 -1.24
CA ASN A 919 -16.87 -46.35 -1.64
C ASN A 919 -16.81 -47.86 -1.82
N ASN A 920 -15.68 -48.50 -1.51
CA ASN A 920 -15.46 -49.92 -1.77
C ASN A 920 -15.00 -50.67 -0.52
N VAL A 921 -15.93 -51.42 0.08
CA VAL A 921 -15.68 -52.28 1.25
C VAL A 921 -14.54 -53.28 0.98
N ASP A 922 -14.44 -53.83 -0.23
CA ASP A 922 -13.40 -54.81 -0.57
C ASP A 922 -12.00 -54.22 -0.56
N SER A 923 -11.87 -52.96 -0.97
CA SER A 923 -10.60 -52.23 -0.91
C SER A 923 -10.12 -52.07 0.54
N LEU A 924 -11.03 -51.78 1.48
CA LEU A 924 -10.71 -51.70 2.90
C LEU A 924 -10.34 -53.08 3.48
N VAL A 925 -11.09 -54.13 3.14
CA VAL A 925 -10.81 -55.51 3.58
C VAL A 925 -9.43 -55.96 3.10
N GLU A 926 -9.05 -55.63 1.86
CA GLU A 926 -7.72 -55.93 1.34
C GLU A 926 -6.62 -55.20 2.11
N CYS A 927 -6.83 -53.92 2.45
CA CYS A 927 -5.89 -53.16 3.28
C CYS A 927 -5.75 -53.76 4.69
N LEU A 928 -6.86 -54.14 5.33
CA LEU A 928 -6.85 -54.80 6.64
C LEU A 928 -6.08 -56.13 6.60
N LYS A 929 -6.31 -56.95 5.57
CA LYS A 929 -5.57 -58.21 5.37
C LYS A 929 -4.07 -57.99 5.17
N ARG A 930 -3.69 -56.95 4.40
CA ARG A 930 -2.29 -56.58 4.16
C ARG A 930 -1.59 -56.08 5.42
N VAL A 931 -2.27 -55.28 6.24
CA VAL A 931 -1.72 -54.74 7.50
C VAL A 931 -1.59 -55.84 8.55
N GLY A 932 -2.53 -56.76 8.60
CA GLY A 932 -2.49 -57.96 9.44
C GLY A 932 -3.81 -58.23 10.14
N VAL A 933 -4.12 -59.52 10.33
CA VAL A 933 -5.36 -59.99 10.98
C VAL A 933 -5.13 -60.53 12.39
N THR A 934 -3.89 -60.45 12.90
CA THR A 934 -3.52 -60.76 14.29
C THR A 934 -2.71 -59.61 14.89
N ARG A 935 -2.80 -59.38 16.20
CA ARG A 935 -2.01 -58.36 16.91
C ARG A 935 -0.50 -58.49 16.64
N LYS A 936 0.01 -59.73 16.61
CA LYS A 936 1.41 -60.03 16.26
C LYS A 936 1.80 -59.65 14.83
N SER A 937 0.93 -59.90 13.85
CA SER A 937 1.18 -59.51 12.45
C SER A 937 1.20 -58.00 12.24
N ILE A 938 0.29 -57.26 12.89
CA ILE A 938 0.23 -55.80 12.85
C ILE A 938 1.52 -55.21 13.46
N ASN A 939 1.95 -55.76 14.61
CA ASN A 939 3.20 -55.35 15.27
C ASN A 939 4.46 -55.58 14.43
N LYS A 940 4.47 -56.57 13.52
CA LYS A 940 5.62 -56.85 12.65
C LYS A 940 5.76 -55.80 11.52
N MET A 941 4.64 -55.27 11.04
CA MET A 941 4.61 -54.25 9.97
C MET A 941 4.97 -52.84 10.47
N MET A 942 5.04 -52.65 11.80
CA MET A 942 5.29 -51.38 12.51
C MET A 942 6.50 -50.56 12.02
N LYS A 943 7.57 -51.15 11.47
CA LYS A 943 8.84 -50.41 11.40
C LYS A 943 8.98 -49.44 10.22
N VAL A 944 8.43 -49.76 9.06
CA VAL A 944 8.74 -49.01 7.82
C VAL A 944 7.65 -47.96 7.51
N SER A 945 6.38 -48.36 7.45
CA SER A 945 5.28 -47.44 7.11
C SER A 945 5.03 -46.39 8.20
N VAL A 946 5.09 -46.80 9.48
CA VAL A 946 4.92 -45.89 10.62
C VAL A 946 6.02 -44.85 10.66
N LYS A 947 7.28 -45.26 10.53
CA LYS A 947 8.43 -44.34 10.54
C LYS A 947 8.33 -43.32 9.40
N GLN A 948 7.96 -43.78 8.19
CA GLN A 948 7.79 -42.90 7.04
C GLN A 948 6.64 -41.90 7.23
N ASN A 949 5.50 -42.35 7.77
CA ASN A 949 4.39 -41.45 8.07
C ASN A 949 4.75 -40.45 9.19
N TYR A 950 5.46 -40.89 10.24
CA TYR A 950 5.94 -40.04 11.33
C TYR A 950 6.92 -38.96 10.86
N GLU A 951 7.85 -39.30 9.95
CA GLU A 951 8.76 -38.33 9.34
C GLU A 951 8.03 -37.28 8.51
N ASN A 952 6.96 -37.66 7.79
CA ASN A 952 6.15 -36.72 7.00
C ASN A 952 5.41 -35.70 7.88
N ILE A 953 4.91 -36.10 9.05
CA ILE A 953 4.15 -35.19 9.93
C ILE A 953 5.05 -34.22 10.71
N ARG A 954 6.39 -34.40 10.72
CA ARG A 954 7.31 -33.43 11.37
C ARG A 954 7.24 -32.03 10.77
N LEU A 955 6.81 -31.91 9.51
CA LEU A 955 6.56 -30.62 8.85
C LEU A 955 5.31 -29.90 9.41
N PHE A 956 4.50 -30.59 10.20
CA PHE A 956 3.25 -30.14 10.80
C PHE A 956 3.42 -29.98 12.32
N ASP A 957 4.65 -29.96 12.84
CA ASP A 957 4.91 -29.77 14.28
C ASP A 957 4.45 -28.37 14.72
N LEU A 958 3.73 -28.32 15.85
CA LEU A 958 3.15 -27.10 16.44
C LEU A 958 4.16 -25.95 16.56
N LYS A 959 5.42 -26.29 16.85
CA LYS A 959 6.49 -25.30 16.97
C LYS A 959 6.76 -24.56 15.66
N GLY A 960 6.82 -25.28 14.53
CA GLY A 960 7.05 -24.69 13.21
C GLY A 960 5.86 -23.84 12.73
N VAL A 961 4.64 -24.25 13.07
CA VAL A 961 3.42 -23.47 12.81
C VAL A 961 3.41 -22.19 13.65
N SER A 962 3.74 -22.28 14.95
CA SER A 962 3.78 -21.14 15.86
C SER A 962 4.83 -20.10 15.46
N GLU A 963 6.03 -20.53 15.04
CA GLU A 963 7.08 -19.63 14.51
C GLU A 963 6.62 -18.91 13.23
N SER A 964 5.91 -19.61 12.36
CA SER A 964 5.32 -19.05 11.14
C SER A 964 4.24 -18.03 11.46
N MET A 965 3.33 -18.35 12.37
CA MET A 965 2.24 -17.47 12.81
C MET A 965 2.75 -16.22 13.52
N THR A 966 3.76 -16.37 14.38
CA THR A 966 4.45 -15.24 15.04
C THR A 966 5.00 -14.27 13.99
N THR A 967 5.58 -14.75 12.89
CA THR A 967 6.05 -13.88 11.80
C THR A 967 4.91 -13.06 11.16
N TYR A 968 3.71 -13.63 11.04
CA TYR A 968 2.55 -12.94 10.46
C TYR A 968 1.90 -11.95 11.43
N TYR A 969 1.91 -12.26 12.74
CA TYR A 969 1.41 -11.36 13.76
C TYR A 969 2.38 -10.24 14.10
N GLU A 970 3.67 -10.57 14.29
CA GLU A 970 4.71 -9.60 14.59
C GLU A 970 4.89 -8.60 13.44
N TRP A 971 4.73 -9.04 12.18
CA TRP A 971 4.88 -8.22 10.96
C TRP A 971 5.82 -7.04 11.20
N ARG A 972 7.05 -7.38 11.60
CA ARG A 972 8.10 -6.45 11.99
C ARG A 972 8.37 -5.53 10.81
N GLU A 973 7.93 -4.27 10.89
CA GLU A 973 8.76 -3.09 10.53
C GLU A 973 8.02 -1.75 10.69
N VAL A 974 7.66 -1.44 11.92
CA VAL A 974 7.74 -0.06 12.44
C VAL A 974 8.94 0.06 13.42
N GLU A 975 9.74 -1.01 13.59
CA GLU A 975 10.77 -1.12 14.64
C GLU A 975 12.20 -1.25 14.07
N HIS A 976 12.44 -2.10 13.06
CA HIS A 976 13.74 -2.21 12.39
C HIS A 976 14.08 -0.95 11.55
N LEU A 977 13.09 -0.27 10.95
CA LEU A 977 13.27 1.07 10.36
C LEU A 977 13.63 2.15 11.40
N LYS A 978 13.19 2.05 12.66
CA LYS A 978 13.51 3.05 13.71
C LYS A 978 14.92 2.88 14.26
N ILE A 979 15.34 1.63 14.45
CA ILE A 979 16.69 1.28 14.97
C ILE A 979 17.75 1.55 13.90
N GLN A 980 17.49 1.19 12.63
CA GLN A 980 18.36 1.49 11.50
C GLN A 980 18.50 3.02 11.26
N GLN A 981 17.41 3.78 11.39
CA GLN A 981 17.46 5.26 11.28
C GLN A 981 18.24 5.93 12.41
N LYS A 982 18.30 5.33 13.61
CA LYS A 982 19.12 5.82 14.72
C LYS A 982 20.62 5.64 14.41
N PHE A 983 21.02 4.47 13.93
CA PHE A 983 22.41 4.19 13.57
C PHE A 983 22.90 5.06 12.39
N LYS A 984 22.09 5.22 11.33
CA LYS A 984 22.40 6.14 10.21
C LYS A 984 22.67 7.58 10.67
N ARG A 985 21.94 8.06 11.69
CA ARG A 985 22.14 9.38 12.30
C ARG A 985 23.41 9.50 13.14
N GLU A 986 23.90 8.41 13.73
CA GLU A 986 25.14 8.38 14.51
C GLU A 986 26.35 8.56 13.60
N ILE A 987 26.40 7.82 12.48
CA ILE A 987 27.47 7.90 11.49
C ILE A 987 27.25 8.99 10.42
N GLY A 988 26.30 9.89 10.64
CA GLY A 988 26.15 11.13 9.86
C GLY A 988 25.60 10.97 8.43
N ILE A 989 24.84 9.91 8.14
CA ILE A 989 24.39 9.56 6.79
C ILE A 989 22.85 9.47 6.67
N SER A 990 22.32 9.72 5.47
CA SER A 990 20.88 9.88 5.21
C SER A 990 20.08 8.61 5.48
N SER A 991 18.81 8.76 5.89
CA SER A 991 17.94 7.63 6.26
C SER A 991 17.64 6.65 5.12
N ASP A 992 17.71 7.10 3.87
CA ASP A 992 17.48 6.30 2.66
C ASP A 992 18.74 5.61 2.10
N THR A 993 19.83 5.62 2.87
CA THR A 993 21.10 5.00 2.46
C THR A 993 21.15 3.51 2.79
N ILE A 994 22.01 2.77 2.08
CA ILE A 994 22.29 1.35 2.30
C ILE A 994 23.63 1.23 3.00
N ILE A 995 23.67 0.50 4.12
CA ILE A 995 24.88 0.27 4.91
C ILE A 995 25.41 -1.13 4.67
N LEU A 996 26.63 -1.18 4.13
CA LEU A 996 27.46 -2.38 4.06
C LEU A 996 28.35 -2.42 5.32
N LEU A 997 28.43 -3.58 5.99
CA LEU A 997 29.27 -3.75 7.19
C LEU A 997 30.30 -4.86 7.00
N SER A 998 31.54 -4.61 7.39
CA SER A 998 32.56 -5.66 7.60
C SER A 998 33.13 -5.57 9.02
N VAL A 999 33.45 -6.73 9.60
CA VAL A 999 34.11 -6.82 10.91
C VAL A 999 35.37 -7.67 10.77
N GLY A 1000 36.51 -7.11 11.20
CA GLY A 1000 37.80 -7.81 11.16
C GLY A 1000 39.01 -6.87 11.14
N GLU A 1001 40.19 -7.45 11.37
CA GLU A 1001 41.47 -6.73 11.37
C GLU A 1001 41.82 -6.11 10.01
N LEU A 1002 42.29 -4.85 9.98
CA LEU A 1002 42.60 -4.13 8.74
C LEU A 1002 43.97 -4.52 8.18
N ASN A 1003 44.07 -5.73 7.63
CA ASN A 1003 45.29 -6.30 7.05
C ASN A 1003 45.09 -6.78 5.60
N VAL A 1004 46.19 -7.20 4.96
CA VAL A 1004 46.19 -7.65 3.55
C VAL A 1004 45.22 -8.83 3.33
N ASN A 1005 45.10 -9.74 4.29
CA ASN A 1005 44.19 -10.89 4.18
C ASN A 1005 42.71 -10.49 4.14
N LYS A 1006 42.31 -9.38 4.79
CA LYS A 1006 40.89 -8.94 4.78
C LYS A 1006 40.49 -8.17 3.54
N ASN A 1007 41.42 -7.54 2.83
CA ASN A 1007 41.24 -6.98 1.48
C ASN A 1007 40.07 -5.97 1.34
N HIS A 1008 39.87 -5.09 2.32
CA HIS A 1008 38.80 -4.08 2.28
C HIS A 1008 38.92 -3.09 1.11
N SER A 1009 40.12 -2.89 0.57
CA SER A 1009 40.39 -2.00 -0.56
C SER A 1009 39.52 -2.30 -1.79
N ILE A 1010 39.17 -3.56 -2.02
CA ILE A 1010 38.38 -3.96 -3.19
C ILE A 1010 36.94 -3.41 -3.14
N VAL A 1011 36.36 -3.33 -1.93
CA VAL A 1011 35.00 -2.83 -1.73
C VAL A 1011 34.97 -1.30 -1.89
N ILE A 1012 36.02 -0.59 -1.44
CA ILE A 1012 36.16 0.87 -1.65
C ILE A 1012 36.24 1.20 -3.15
N LYS A 1013 37.05 0.46 -3.91
CA LYS A 1013 37.15 0.64 -5.36
C LYS A 1013 35.84 0.28 -6.08
N ALA A 1014 35.14 -0.76 -5.61
CA ALA A 1014 33.81 -1.10 -6.12
C ALA A 1014 32.78 0.01 -5.85
N LEU A 1015 32.85 0.69 -4.69
CA LEU A 1015 32.03 1.86 -4.35
C LEU A 1015 32.28 3.04 -5.27
N ALA A 1016 33.55 3.35 -5.60
CA ALA A 1016 33.90 4.40 -6.55
C ALA A 1016 33.32 4.14 -7.96
N LYS A 1017 33.34 2.89 -8.44
CA LYS A 1017 32.69 2.49 -9.70
C LYS A 1017 31.17 2.50 -9.64
N LEU A 1018 30.59 2.23 -8.48
CA LEU A 1018 29.14 2.25 -8.27
C LEU A 1018 28.55 3.65 -8.47
N LYS A 1019 29.32 4.72 -8.20
CA LYS A 1019 28.92 6.13 -8.31
C LYS A 1019 27.52 6.38 -7.72
N ASN A 1020 27.23 5.70 -6.62
CA ASN A 1020 25.95 5.74 -5.94
C ASN A 1020 26.16 6.29 -4.54
N ASN A 1021 25.77 7.56 -4.39
CA ASN A 1021 25.93 8.33 -3.16
C ASN A 1021 25.01 7.88 -2.02
N LYS A 1022 24.15 6.88 -2.26
CA LYS A 1022 23.30 6.29 -1.22
C LYS A 1022 23.91 5.07 -0.56
N ILE A 1023 25.09 4.60 -0.97
CA ILE A 1023 25.72 3.41 -0.38
C ILE A 1023 26.88 3.86 0.50
N HIS A 1024 26.92 3.34 1.72
CA HIS A 1024 28.00 3.59 2.66
C HIS A 1024 28.59 2.28 3.15
N TYR A 1025 29.91 2.23 3.28
CA TYR A 1025 30.64 1.07 3.77
C TYR A 1025 31.28 1.35 5.12
N CYS A 1026 30.87 0.60 6.13
CA CYS A 1026 31.36 0.68 7.49
C CYS A 1026 32.29 -0.51 7.76
N ILE A 1027 33.48 -0.23 8.28
CA ILE A 1027 34.46 -1.26 8.64
C ILE A 1027 34.78 -1.12 10.13
N VAL A 1028 34.58 -2.20 10.87
CA VAL A 1028 34.87 -2.30 12.30
C VAL A 1028 36.11 -3.15 12.48
N GLY A 1029 37.12 -2.58 13.12
CA GLY A 1029 38.43 -3.20 13.32
C GLY A 1029 39.56 -2.19 13.28
N GLN A 1030 40.75 -2.64 13.66
CA GLN A 1030 42.00 -1.88 13.60
C GLN A 1030 43.04 -2.70 12.82
N GLY A 1031 44.10 -2.06 12.34
CA GLY A 1031 45.18 -2.74 11.62
C GLY A 1031 46.05 -1.77 10.81
N GLU A 1032 47.13 -2.31 10.27
CA GLU A 1032 48.20 -1.58 9.58
C GLU A 1032 47.73 -0.80 8.34
N LEU A 1033 46.63 -1.21 7.69
CA LEU A 1033 46.13 -0.57 6.46
C LEU A 1033 45.14 0.60 6.70
N CYS A 1034 44.96 1.06 7.95
CA CYS A 1034 43.94 2.07 8.27
C CYS A 1034 44.13 3.39 7.48
N ASP A 1035 45.33 3.95 7.47
CA ASP A 1035 45.62 5.22 6.79
C ASP A 1035 45.60 5.07 5.26
N ASP A 1036 46.11 3.95 4.75
CA ASP A 1036 46.08 3.63 3.31
C ASP A 1036 44.66 3.59 2.75
N LEU A 1037 43.72 2.99 3.50
CA LEU A 1037 42.31 2.94 3.11
C LEU A 1037 41.66 4.33 3.14
N LYS A 1038 42.07 5.21 4.07
CA LYS A 1038 41.62 6.60 4.15
C LYS A 1038 42.10 7.42 2.95
N ILE A 1039 43.39 7.34 2.63
CA ILE A 1039 44.00 8.02 1.47
C ILE A 1039 43.36 7.52 0.17
N LEU A 1040 43.17 6.20 0.03
CA LEU A 1040 42.52 5.61 -1.14
C LEU A 1040 41.11 6.17 -1.35
N SER A 1041 40.34 6.34 -0.27
CA SER A 1041 38.97 6.88 -0.35
C SER A 1041 38.94 8.34 -0.84
N GLN A 1042 39.87 9.18 -0.39
CA GLN A 1042 40.01 10.58 -0.85
C GLN A 1042 40.46 10.65 -2.31
N LYS A 1043 41.45 9.84 -2.69
CA LYS A 1043 41.97 9.81 -4.06
C LYS A 1043 40.91 9.40 -5.07
N LEU A 1044 39.95 8.57 -4.64
CA LEU A 1044 38.82 8.12 -5.46
C LEU A 1044 37.56 9.01 -5.33
N GLY A 1045 37.57 10.04 -4.48
CA GLY A 1045 36.43 10.93 -4.24
C GLY A 1045 35.22 10.27 -3.56
N VAL A 1046 35.45 9.20 -2.77
CA VAL A 1046 34.41 8.46 -2.03
C VAL A 1046 34.61 8.52 -0.52
N GLU A 1047 35.43 9.43 -0.02
CA GLU A 1047 35.75 9.58 1.41
C GLU A 1047 34.52 9.80 2.29
N LYS A 1048 33.43 10.40 1.74
CA LYS A 1048 32.14 10.56 2.44
C LYS A 1048 31.32 9.27 2.52
N HIS A 1049 31.74 8.22 1.82
CA HIS A 1049 31.02 6.95 1.68
C HIS A 1049 31.73 5.77 2.37
N VAL A 1050 32.91 5.99 2.94
CA VAL A 1050 33.70 4.96 3.64
C VAL A 1050 33.92 5.39 5.09
N HIS A 1051 33.53 4.53 6.03
CA HIS A 1051 33.57 4.80 7.47
C HIS A 1051 34.43 3.76 8.18
N LEU A 1052 35.64 4.15 8.58
CA LEU A 1052 36.52 3.35 9.43
C LEU A 1052 36.16 3.61 10.90
N LEU A 1053 35.45 2.67 11.54
CA LEU A 1053 34.83 2.86 12.85
C LEU A 1053 35.74 2.47 14.03
N GLY A 1054 36.91 1.89 13.76
CA GLY A 1054 37.83 1.41 14.79
C GLY A 1054 37.31 0.16 15.51
N TYR A 1055 37.91 -0.16 16.66
CA TYR A 1055 37.46 -1.27 17.50
C TYR A 1055 36.10 -0.95 18.14
N ARG A 1056 35.20 -1.95 18.18
CA ARG A 1056 33.89 -1.85 18.81
C ARG A 1056 33.50 -3.14 19.53
N ASP A 1057 32.79 -2.99 20.64
CA ASP A 1057 32.31 -4.03 21.54
C ASP A 1057 30.83 -4.40 21.33
N ASP A 1058 30.07 -3.61 20.58
CA ASP A 1058 28.64 -3.81 20.33
C ASP A 1058 28.32 -4.45 18.96
N VAL A 1059 29.25 -5.23 18.39
CA VAL A 1059 29.12 -5.79 17.03
C VAL A 1059 27.80 -6.53 16.80
N ALA A 1060 27.31 -7.29 17.79
CA ALA A 1060 26.03 -8.00 17.72
C ALA A 1060 24.79 -7.07 17.64
N GLU A 1061 24.90 -5.84 18.13
CA GLU A 1061 23.87 -4.82 17.98
C GLU A 1061 23.98 -4.13 16.62
N LEU A 1062 25.20 -3.87 16.17
CA LEU A 1062 25.54 -3.34 14.85
C LEU A 1062 25.00 -4.21 13.70
N LEU A 1063 25.15 -5.53 13.79
CA LEU A 1063 24.63 -6.47 12.79
C LEU A 1063 23.10 -6.39 12.64
N ARG A 1064 22.38 -5.94 13.68
CA ARG A 1064 20.92 -5.73 13.64
C ARG A 1064 20.52 -4.35 13.08
N LYS A 1065 21.48 -3.47 12.78
CA LYS A 1065 21.28 -2.07 12.37
C LYS A 1065 21.69 -1.81 10.90
N VAL A 1066 22.13 -2.81 10.15
CA VAL A 1066 22.72 -2.66 8.80
C VAL A 1066 21.98 -3.48 7.74
N ASP A 1067 22.24 -3.20 6.46
CA ASP A 1067 21.50 -3.79 5.34
C ASP A 1067 22.16 -5.07 4.81
N VAL A 1068 23.50 -5.11 4.79
CA VAL A 1068 24.31 -6.21 4.24
C VAL A 1068 25.59 -6.40 5.03
N TYR A 1069 25.97 -7.67 5.22
CA TYR A 1069 27.31 -8.03 5.68
C TYR A 1069 28.24 -8.32 4.50
N VAL A 1070 29.46 -7.79 4.50
CA VAL A 1070 30.45 -7.97 3.44
C VAL A 1070 31.74 -8.57 4.03
N LEU A 1071 32.31 -9.59 3.38
CA LEU A 1071 33.57 -10.23 3.81
C LEU A 1071 34.49 -10.52 2.61
N PRO A 1072 35.41 -9.59 2.24
CA PRO A 1072 36.23 -9.69 1.04
C PRO A 1072 37.56 -10.46 1.22
N SER A 1073 37.68 -11.30 2.25
CA SER A 1073 38.94 -11.93 2.66
C SER A 1073 39.56 -12.89 1.62
N ILE A 1074 40.89 -13.06 1.68
CA ILE A 1074 41.66 -13.92 0.76
C ILE A 1074 41.71 -15.37 1.26
N ARG A 1075 41.87 -15.56 2.58
CA ARG A 1075 41.93 -16.88 3.21
C ARG A 1075 41.13 -16.88 4.52
N GLU A 1076 40.23 -17.85 4.64
CA GLU A 1076 39.36 -18.05 5.80
C GLU A 1076 39.12 -19.55 6.05
N GLY A 1077 38.92 -19.89 7.33
CA GLY A 1077 38.30 -21.16 7.73
C GLY A 1077 36.79 -20.96 7.90
N LEU A 1078 36.19 -21.61 8.90
CA LEU A 1078 34.83 -21.28 9.33
C LEU A 1078 34.83 -19.95 10.08
N ASN A 1079 34.50 -18.87 9.38
CA ASN A 1079 34.60 -17.53 9.91
C ASN A 1079 33.45 -17.20 10.88
N VAL A 1080 33.78 -16.82 12.11
CA VAL A 1080 32.80 -16.54 13.18
C VAL A 1080 31.97 -15.29 12.88
N SER A 1081 32.60 -14.21 12.40
CA SER A 1081 31.87 -12.96 12.10
C SER A 1081 30.81 -13.14 11.01
N LEU A 1082 31.08 -14.03 10.04
CA LEU A 1082 30.11 -14.40 9.01
C LEU A 1082 28.95 -15.21 9.61
N MET A 1083 29.24 -16.13 10.53
CA MET A 1083 28.22 -16.89 11.25
C MET A 1083 27.33 -16.01 12.12
N GLU A 1084 27.88 -15.00 12.79
CA GLU A 1084 27.13 -14.03 13.59
C GLU A 1084 26.24 -13.13 12.73
N ALA A 1085 26.73 -12.72 11.55
CA ALA A 1085 25.92 -11.98 10.58
C ALA A 1085 24.75 -12.84 10.05
N MET A 1086 25.00 -14.11 9.75
CA MET A 1086 23.96 -15.07 9.34
C MET A 1086 22.93 -15.30 10.46
N ALA A 1087 23.38 -15.42 11.71
CA ALA A 1087 22.51 -15.55 12.88
C ALA A 1087 21.70 -14.29 13.18
N SER A 1088 22.16 -13.13 12.72
CA SER A 1088 21.40 -11.87 12.76
C SER A 1088 20.41 -11.73 11.60
N GLY A 1089 20.40 -12.69 10.67
CA GLY A 1089 19.53 -12.68 9.50
C GLY A 1089 19.98 -11.72 8.40
N LEU A 1090 21.27 -11.41 8.32
CA LEU A 1090 21.79 -10.55 7.25
C LEU A 1090 22.07 -11.33 5.96
N PRO A 1091 21.73 -10.76 4.80
CA PRO A 1091 22.31 -11.17 3.52
C PRO A 1091 23.81 -10.89 3.51
N CYS A 1092 24.59 -11.80 2.94
CA CYS A 1092 26.06 -11.73 2.98
C CYS A 1092 26.67 -11.62 1.57
N ILE A 1093 27.69 -10.78 1.37
CA ILE A 1093 28.50 -10.73 0.15
C ILE A 1093 29.94 -11.09 0.54
N VAL A 1094 30.43 -12.25 0.11
CA VAL A 1094 31.67 -12.84 0.63
C VAL A 1094 32.60 -13.29 -0.48
N SER A 1095 33.90 -13.40 -0.20
CA SER A 1095 34.83 -14.04 -1.13
C SER A 1095 34.53 -15.53 -1.31
N ASP A 1096 34.69 -16.02 -2.54
CA ASP A 1096 34.51 -17.42 -2.90
C ASP A 1096 35.73 -18.26 -2.51
N ILE A 1097 35.80 -18.58 -1.22
CA ILE A 1097 36.90 -19.33 -0.60
C ILE A 1097 36.36 -20.41 0.34
N ARG A 1098 37.19 -21.42 0.65
CA ARG A 1098 36.88 -22.49 1.62
C ARG A 1098 36.38 -21.89 2.95
N GLY A 1099 35.45 -22.56 3.63
CA GLY A 1099 34.78 -22.04 4.83
C GLY A 1099 33.60 -21.12 4.51
N ASN A 1100 33.78 -20.10 3.68
CA ASN A 1100 32.65 -19.26 3.20
C ASN A 1100 31.68 -20.09 2.34
N GLN A 1101 32.20 -21.03 1.55
CA GLN A 1101 31.37 -21.93 0.75
C GLN A 1101 30.52 -22.88 1.61
N ASP A 1102 30.99 -23.23 2.80
CA ASP A 1102 30.29 -24.13 3.72
C ASP A 1102 29.13 -23.43 4.44
N LEU A 1103 29.21 -22.10 4.55
CA LEU A 1103 28.22 -21.26 5.22
C LEU A 1103 27.23 -20.62 4.24
N ILE A 1104 27.72 -20.01 3.15
CA ILE A 1104 26.92 -19.22 2.23
C ILE A 1104 26.65 -20.00 0.94
N LYS A 1105 25.36 -20.25 0.70
CA LYS A 1105 24.90 -20.78 -0.59
C LYS A 1105 24.60 -19.65 -1.57
N GLU A 1106 25.27 -19.70 -2.73
CA GLU A 1106 25.13 -18.73 -3.82
C GLU A 1106 23.67 -18.43 -4.16
N GLY A 1107 23.30 -17.15 -4.17
CA GLY A 1107 21.97 -16.68 -4.53
C GLY A 1107 20.85 -17.06 -3.56
N ARG A 1108 21.17 -17.73 -2.44
CA ARG A 1108 20.21 -18.03 -1.37
C ARG A 1108 20.56 -17.34 -0.07
N GLY A 1109 21.77 -17.54 0.44
CA GLY A 1109 22.23 -16.85 1.66
C GLY A 1109 22.96 -15.55 1.39
N GLY A 1110 23.39 -15.37 0.15
CA GLY A 1110 24.29 -14.30 -0.22
C GLY A 1110 24.94 -14.53 -1.58
N TYR A 1111 25.88 -13.67 -1.92
CA TYR A 1111 26.66 -13.76 -3.16
C TYR A 1111 28.13 -14.02 -2.83
N ARG A 1112 28.71 -15.02 -3.48
CA ARG A 1112 30.13 -15.34 -3.42
C ARG A 1112 30.82 -14.73 -4.63
N VAL A 1113 31.89 -13.99 -4.37
CA VAL A 1113 32.62 -13.23 -5.38
C VAL A 1113 34.04 -13.79 -5.49
N LYS A 1114 34.52 -13.99 -6.72
CA LYS A 1114 35.89 -14.48 -6.94
C LYS A 1114 36.93 -13.52 -6.36
N LEU A 1115 38.06 -14.06 -5.94
CA LEU A 1115 39.15 -13.26 -5.39
C LEU A 1115 39.62 -12.21 -6.40
N GLN A 1116 39.87 -11.00 -5.89
CA GLN A 1116 40.29 -9.84 -6.67
C GLN A 1116 39.30 -9.38 -7.77
N ASP A 1117 38.06 -9.88 -7.78
CA ASP A 1117 37.03 -9.43 -8.71
C ASP A 1117 36.27 -8.22 -8.18
N GLU A 1118 36.85 -7.06 -8.41
CA GLU A 1118 36.30 -5.76 -8.03
C GLU A 1118 34.97 -5.46 -8.73
N GLN A 1119 34.84 -5.90 -9.99
CA GLN A 1119 33.59 -5.79 -10.75
C GLN A 1119 32.53 -6.76 -10.19
N GLY A 1120 32.95 -7.91 -9.69
CA GLY A 1120 32.11 -8.89 -9.01
C GLY A 1120 31.50 -8.33 -7.72
N PHE A 1121 32.29 -7.67 -6.87
CA PHE A 1121 31.75 -6.99 -5.68
C PHE A 1121 30.82 -5.84 -6.06
N CYS A 1122 31.21 -5.06 -7.07
CA CYS A 1122 30.36 -4.02 -7.65
C CYS A 1122 29.01 -4.59 -8.10
N ASN A 1123 29.01 -5.73 -8.79
CA ASN A 1123 27.82 -6.41 -9.31
C ASN A 1123 26.98 -7.06 -8.20
N ALA A 1124 27.60 -7.67 -7.20
CA ALA A 1124 26.92 -8.28 -6.07
C ALA A 1124 26.19 -7.23 -5.23
N ILE A 1125 26.85 -6.10 -4.95
CA ILE A 1125 26.20 -4.95 -4.28
C ILE A 1125 25.06 -4.43 -5.15
N ARG A 1126 25.26 -4.27 -6.46
CA ARG A 1126 24.19 -3.80 -7.38
C ARG A 1126 23.01 -4.76 -7.47
N ARG A 1127 23.26 -6.07 -7.41
CA ARG A 1127 22.23 -7.12 -7.38
C ARG A 1127 21.45 -7.08 -6.08
N TYR A 1128 22.15 -7.00 -4.96
CA TYR A 1128 21.51 -6.79 -3.66
C TYR A 1128 20.58 -5.57 -3.71
N ILE A 1129 21.03 -4.43 -4.21
CA ILE A 1129 20.21 -3.20 -4.23
C ILE A 1129 18.92 -3.34 -5.07
N LYS A 1130 18.85 -4.27 -6.03
CA LYS A 1130 17.72 -4.41 -6.96
C LYS A 1130 16.65 -5.42 -6.54
N GLU A 1131 16.97 -6.37 -5.67
CA GLU A 1131 16.12 -7.54 -5.43
C GLU A 1131 15.53 -7.53 -4.01
N GLU A 1132 14.32 -8.08 -3.83
CA GLU A 1132 13.69 -8.21 -2.51
C GLU A 1132 14.41 -9.30 -1.68
N ASN A 1133 15.43 -8.89 -0.92
CA ASN A 1133 16.38 -9.80 -0.28
C ASN A 1133 15.99 -10.28 1.11
N LEU A 1134 14.75 -10.04 1.55
CA LEU A 1134 14.22 -10.52 2.83
C LEU A 1134 14.34 -12.05 2.97
N ASN A 1135 14.42 -12.77 1.85
CA ASN A 1135 14.55 -14.22 1.82
C ASN A 1135 15.97 -14.72 2.09
N MET A 1136 17.01 -13.91 1.82
CA MET A 1136 18.39 -14.35 2.03
C MET A 1136 18.76 -14.41 3.51
N GLY A 1137 18.30 -13.42 4.27
CA GLY A 1137 18.42 -13.42 5.73
C GLY A 1137 17.72 -14.59 6.41
N LYS A 1138 16.49 -14.90 5.97
CA LYS A 1138 15.73 -16.05 6.48
C LYS A 1138 16.39 -17.39 6.16
N TYR A 1139 16.96 -17.50 4.96
CA TYR A 1139 17.73 -18.68 4.59
C TYR A 1139 18.95 -18.83 5.50
N ASN A 1140 19.70 -17.76 5.73
CA ASN A 1140 20.87 -17.79 6.62
C ASN A 1140 20.52 -18.20 8.05
N LEU A 1141 19.43 -17.66 8.62
CA LEU A 1141 18.89 -18.07 9.93
C LEU A 1141 18.58 -19.57 10.00
N SER A 1142 17.99 -20.13 8.92
CA SER A 1142 17.64 -21.55 8.88
C SER A 1142 18.87 -22.46 8.84
N ILE A 1143 19.92 -22.05 8.12
CA ILE A 1143 21.14 -22.84 7.90
C ILE A 1143 22.07 -22.75 9.11
N ILE A 1144 22.26 -21.55 9.67
CA ILE A 1144 23.24 -21.33 10.74
C ILE A 1144 22.90 -22.08 12.03
N ASN A 1145 21.62 -22.42 12.24
CA ASN A 1145 21.18 -23.21 13.38
C ASN A 1145 21.88 -24.59 13.47
N LYS A 1146 22.30 -25.15 12.33
CA LYS A 1146 23.09 -26.40 12.29
C LYS A 1146 24.44 -26.28 13.00
N PHE A 1147 25.02 -25.09 13.00
CA PHE A 1147 26.31 -24.76 13.63
C PHE A 1147 26.16 -24.20 15.05
N SER A 1148 24.94 -24.24 15.63
CA SER A 1148 24.73 -23.79 17.00
C SER A 1148 25.55 -24.60 17.99
N LYS A 1149 26.03 -23.94 19.06
CA LYS A 1149 26.81 -24.60 20.13
C LYS A 1149 26.15 -25.88 20.63
N ARG A 1150 24.82 -25.91 20.74
CA ARG A 1150 24.04 -27.09 21.15
C ARG A 1150 24.17 -28.25 20.17
N ASN A 1151 24.01 -27.99 18.87
CA ASN A 1151 24.06 -29.05 17.85
C ASN A 1151 25.49 -29.60 17.71
N VAL A 1152 26.50 -28.72 17.74
CA VAL A 1152 27.91 -29.13 17.74
C VAL A 1152 28.26 -29.94 19.00
N TYR A 1153 27.78 -29.52 20.18
CA TYR A 1153 27.97 -30.26 21.43
C TYR A 1153 27.34 -31.66 21.39
N LEU A 1154 26.11 -31.77 20.90
CA LEU A 1154 25.42 -33.07 20.76
C LEU A 1154 26.16 -34.00 19.81
N GLN A 1155 26.68 -33.47 18.70
CA GLN A 1155 27.48 -34.26 17.76
C GLN A 1155 28.82 -34.71 18.36
N MET A 1156 29.56 -33.80 19.01
CA MET A 1156 30.81 -34.16 19.70
C MET A 1156 30.57 -35.19 20.82
N LYS A 1157 29.51 -35.02 21.61
CA LYS A 1157 29.14 -35.97 22.66
C LYS A 1157 28.81 -37.34 22.10
N ASN A 1158 28.06 -37.41 20.99
CA ASN A 1158 27.73 -38.68 20.35
C ASN A 1158 28.96 -39.36 19.74
N LEU A 1159 29.87 -38.61 19.12
CA LEU A 1159 31.13 -39.16 18.61
C LEU A 1159 32.02 -39.73 19.72
N TYR A 1160 32.15 -39.05 20.87
CA TYR A 1160 32.87 -39.60 22.02
C TYR A 1160 32.17 -40.81 22.67
N LEU A 1161 30.90 -41.05 22.37
CA LEU A 1161 30.13 -42.21 22.86
C LEU A 1161 30.10 -43.37 21.85
N GLU A 1162 30.25 -43.12 20.55
CA GLU A 1162 30.22 -44.14 19.48
C GLU A 1162 31.58 -44.87 19.26
N GLU A 1163 32.67 -44.51 19.96
CA GLU A 1163 33.93 -45.32 20.00
C GLU A 1163 33.92 -46.45 21.08
N ARG A 1164 32.79 -46.69 21.76
CA ARG A 1164 32.59 -47.83 22.67
C ARG A 1164 31.62 -48.88 22.13
#